data_AF-A0A1Q7XTR8-F1
#
_entry.id   AF-A0A1Q7XTR8-F1
#
_cell.length_a   1.000
_cell.length_b   1.000
_cell.length_c   1.000
_cell.angle_alpha   90.00
_cell.angle_beta   90.00
_cell.angle_gamma   90.00
#
_symmetry.space_group_name_H-M   'P 1'
#
loop_
_entity.id
_entity.type
_entity.pdbx_description
1 polymer ?
#
loop_
_entity_poly.entity_id
_entity_poly.type
_entity_poly.pdbx_seq_one_letter_code
_entity_poly.pdbx_strand_id
1 'polypeptide(L)'
;MPVSIVLLMAYNARSEKHSTSAKRTVVKEGAAPAKGAVKKLSPTAYAWVETTLRKMSVEEKIGQLLFTTYHGSFTATDMAAYRQILHDVTDLHVGGFINITQGSPLGIVKSQAYPTAVLNNQLQAKSKLPLLVGADFERGTAMRLDEGTSFPTAMAVAAAGNPKDAYAMGKITALEANAVGIHWIYAPDADVNNNPGNPIINTRSFGEDPERVAQFVTEFVRGVQENGGAATAKHFPGHGDTAADSHIDIPVIRADRARLDQLELVPFRAAISVQVDSIMTGHLNVPALEPDPNTPATLSHNILTNLLRNQLGYQGLIVTDAMDMGGITVRYAPGEAAVRAVAAGVDALLMTPVPDAAFEALQEAVKSGRISKERLDASVRRILQVKARLGLNQHRLVDVNAINQKFASVAWQKEAQDISDRGVTLLRDTPHRLPLDGTKPSRALLLAFYADPEPYPGEDLERELRSRFDSVTTLRADTRFANAGILKLPPPESYDIAILALFVRVSDRKGNVDVPAEQAALAEQIYKTDKPVITVGFGSPYLIERFPQAETWLAAFGISDVAQISAARALFGQIPVRGHLPVTVPGVNMKAGFGIELPANPMTVQSMETQGEAQLQPAYDVIEKAIADKGFPGATLAVGYRGKLAVRSFGKLSYDAKAAATAPTTMYVIASLTKVVATTTLVAKLAEGDFAVPLDLDAKIERYLPEWASGPNAEWRHRVTLRHLLTHTSGLPPFKEYWRTSKNKQDTLLKIFAEPLDYEPGTKEVYSDLGIILMAEITERLTGRKLDDLARNYIFSPLGMQNTMYRPPKKLWPQIAPTEIDNNLRHRLVQGEVHDENAFAIGGVSGHAGLFSTAPDLAAFCQMLLNGGVYAHQRILRRATIAQFTTPQQLSGGTRTLGWAVPTEGGSSGHYFSAHSFGHTGFTGTSIWIDPDRQLFVVLLTNRVHPTRENTKIQKARPALHDAVIQALGLATVASAK
;
A
#
# COMPACT_ATOMS: atom_id res chain seq x y z
N MET A 1 -9.25 -23.43 15.87
CA MET A 1 -9.87 -23.18 17.19
C MET A 1 -10.26 -21.71 17.27
N PRO A 2 -11.40 -21.34 17.88
CA PRO A 2 -12.24 -20.29 17.28
C PRO A 2 -12.58 -19.08 18.20
N VAL A 3 -13.09 -18.02 17.54
CA VAL A 3 -13.91 -16.87 18.03
C VAL A 3 -13.23 -15.92 19.04
N SER A 4 -13.05 -14.62 18.81
CA SER A 4 -14.07 -13.58 18.62
C SER A 4 -13.35 -12.23 18.41
N ILE A 5 -13.96 -11.27 17.69
CA ILE A 5 -14.13 -9.86 18.08
C ILE A 5 -14.84 -9.14 16.92
N VAL A 6 -16.04 -8.65 17.22
CA VAL A 6 -16.90 -7.80 16.38
C VAL A 6 -16.87 -6.40 16.98
N LEU A 7 -16.74 -5.40 16.09
CA LEU A 7 -16.86 -3.96 16.35
C LEU A 7 -18.26 -3.57 16.87
N LEU A 8 -18.33 -2.52 17.69
CA LEU A 8 -19.51 -1.67 17.80
C LEU A 8 -19.10 -0.22 18.11
N MET A 9 -19.14 0.63 17.07
CA MET A 9 -19.34 2.07 17.20
C MET A 9 -20.79 2.35 16.81
N ALA A 10 -21.53 3.04 17.68
CA ALA A 10 -22.86 3.54 17.39
C ALA A 10 -22.93 5.04 17.65
N TYR A 11 -23.51 5.70 16.65
CA TYR A 11 -24.04 7.06 16.56
C TYR A 11 -24.62 7.64 17.86
N ASN A 12 -24.48 8.96 18.00
CA ASN A 12 -25.56 9.80 18.54
C ASN A 12 -25.49 11.21 17.93
N ALA A 13 -26.51 11.54 17.14
CA ALA A 13 -26.86 12.90 16.74
C ALA A 13 -28.15 13.30 17.47
N ARG A 14 -28.19 14.49 18.08
CA ARG A 14 -29.41 15.22 18.41
C ARG A 14 -29.19 16.73 18.30
N SER A 15 -30.22 17.40 17.80
CA SER A 15 -30.31 18.79 17.37
C SER A 15 -30.61 19.81 18.48
N GLU A 16 -30.02 20.99 18.30
CA GLU A 16 -30.49 22.38 18.52
C GLU A 16 -31.26 22.81 19.78
N LYS A 17 -30.78 23.94 20.37
CA LYS A 17 -31.55 25.21 20.44
C LYS A 17 -30.67 26.41 20.86
N HIS A 18 -30.97 27.57 20.25
CA HIS A 18 -30.39 28.89 20.45
C HIS A 18 -30.51 29.47 21.87
N SER A 19 -29.52 30.28 22.29
CA SER A 19 -29.72 31.48 23.12
C SER A 19 -28.53 32.45 23.01
N THR A 20 -28.86 33.73 22.98
CA THR A 20 -28.08 34.92 22.61
C THR A 20 -27.25 35.56 23.74
N SER A 21 -26.18 36.25 23.32
CA SER A 21 -25.47 37.41 23.92
C SER A 21 -24.93 37.33 25.36
N ALA A 22 -23.62 37.60 25.54
CA ALA A 22 -23.11 38.90 26.01
C ALA A 22 -21.66 38.83 26.53
N LYS A 23 -20.93 39.93 26.25
CA LYS A 23 -19.73 40.47 26.93
C LYS A 23 -18.35 39.84 26.63
N ARG A 24 -17.59 40.61 25.84
CA ARG A 24 -16.13 40.64 25.80
C ARG A 24 -15.57 40.95 27.20
N THR A 25 -14.73 40.07 27.70
CA THR A 25 -13.78 40.36 28.79
C THR A 25 -12.40 39.96 28.30
N VAL A 26 -11.50 40.95 28.23
CA VAL A 26 -10.08 40.76 27.94
C VAL A 26 -9.47 40.01 29.11
N VAL A 27 -9.05 38.76 28.89
CA VAL A 27 -8.28 37.98 29.87
C VAL A 27 -6.84 37.91 29.36
N LYS A 28 -5.92 38.47 30.16
CA LYS A 28 -4.47 38.30 29.99
C LYS A 28 -4.14 36.81 29.99
N GLU A 29 -3.52 36.33 28.92
CA GLU A 29 -2.98 34.98 28.82
C GLU A 29 -1.86 34.78 29.85
N GLY A 30 -2.21 34.15 30.97
CA GLY A 30 -1.24 33.41 31.77
C GLY A 30 -1.05 32.05 31.12
N ALA A 31 0.16 31.79 30.62
CA ALA A 31 0.56 30.49 30.09
C ALA A 31 0.25 29.39 31.13
N ALA A 32 -0.67 28.48 30.78
CA ALA A 32 -0.87 27.26 31.55
C ALA A 32 0.40 26.40 31.41
N PRO A 33 0.94 25.81 32.50
CA PRO A 33 2.14 24.98 32.40
C PRO A 33 1.83 23.72 31.58
N ALA A 34 2.60 23.48 30.53
CA ALA A 34 2.53 22.25 29.76
C ALA A 34 2.79 21.05 30.67
N LYS A 35 1.82 20.13 30.75
CA LYS A 35 2.00 18.80 31.36
C LYS A 35 2.94 17.98 30.47
N GLY A 36 4.24 18.07 30.74
CA GLY A 36 5.29 17.35 30.02
C GLY A 36 6.62 17.40 30.77
N ALA A 37 6.61 17.14 32.08
CA ALA A 37 7.85 16.92 32.82
C ALA A 37 8.37 15.51 32.51
N VAL A 38 9.65 15.37 32.15
CA VAL A 38 10.36 14.08 32.14
C VAL A 38 10.01 13.30 33.40
N LYS A 39 9.74 11.99 33.24
CA LYS A 39 9.87 11.07 34.36
C LYS A 39 11.31 11.16 34.84
N LYS A 40 11.56 11.95 35.88
CA LYS A 40 12.82 11.90 36.64
C LYS A 40 13.17 10.42 36.81
N LEU A 41 14.43 10.06 36.56
CA LEU A 41 14.90 8.70 36.81
C LEU A 41 14.38 8.24 38.17
N SER A 42 13.91 7.00 38.26
CA SER A 42 13.51 6.45 39.54
C SER A 42 14.70 6.56 40.52
N PRO A 43 14.45 6.67 41.83
CA PRO A 43 15.53 6.69 42.81
C PRO A 43 16.49 5.50 42.66
N THR A 44 15.97 4.32 42.27
CA THR A 44 16.76 3.12 41.99
C THR A 44 17.63 3.26 40.73
N ALA A 45 17.10 3.83 39.65
CA ALA A 45 17.87 4.09 38.43
C ALA A 45 18.96 5.14 38.68
N TYR A 46 18.66 6.21 39.41
CA TYR A 46 19.63 7.22 39.81
C TYR A 46 20.75 6.63 40.69
N ALA A 47 20.39 5.80 41.67
CA ALA A 47 21.37 5.12 42.52
C ALA A 47 22.27 4.17 41.71
N TRP A 48 21.72 3.47 40.71
CA TRP A 48 22.50 2.65 39.79
C TRP A 48 23.51 3.47 39.01
N VAL A 49 23.11 4.61 38.45
CA VAL A 49 24.02 5.52 37.71
C VAL A 49 25.19 5.94 38.58
N GLU A 50 24.93 6.53 39.75
CA GLU A 50 26.00 7.07 40.60
C GLU A 50 26.90 5.97 41.18
N THR A 51 26.32 4.83 41.55
CA THR A 51 27.11 3.68 42.05
C THR A 51 27.98 3.09 40.96
N THR A 52 27.47 2.97 39.74
CA THR A 52 28.22 2.45 38.60
C THR A 52 29.36 3.39 38.25
N LEU A 53 29.09 4.69 38.09
CA LEU A 53 30.10 5.70 37.76
C LEU A 53 31.27 5.73 38.76
N ARG A 54 30.99 5.60 40.06
CA ARG A 54 32.02 5.56 41.11
C ARG A 54 32.91 4.33 41.05
N LYS A 55 32.39 3.21 40.53
CA LYS A 55 33.11 1.93 40.42
C LYS A 55 33.91 1.78 39.13
N MET A 56 33.65 2.62 38.14
CA MET A 56 34.32 2.54 36.85
C MET A 56 35.76 3.05 36.91
N SER A 57 36.67 2.34 36.25
CA SER A 57 38.02 2.83 35.98
C SER A 57 38.01 4.00 34.99
N VAL A 58 39.16 4.67 34.81
CA VAL A 58 39.27 5.75 33.81
C VAL A 58 39.12 5.18 32.40
N GLU A 59 39.69 4.01 32.15
CA GLU A 59 39.59 3.25 30.90
C GLU A 59 38.14 2.92 30.57
N GLU A 60 37.39 2.37 31.53
CA GLU A 60 35.96 2.09 31.35
C GLU A 60 35.17 3.37 31.06
N LYS A 61 35.49 4.49 31.71
CA LYS A 61 34.85 5.78 31.48
C LYS A 61 35.15 6.34 30.08
N ILE A 62 36.38 6.22 29.61
CA ILE A 62 36.78 6.61 28.24
C ILE A 62 36.06 5.75 27.22
N GLY A 63 36.03 4.43 27.42
CA GLY A 63 35.33 3.48 26.56
C GLY A 63 33.86 3.85 26.36
N GLN A 64 33.18 4.28 27.43
CA GLN A 64 31.78 4.71 27.33
C GLN A 64 31.53 5.89 26.40
N LEU A 65 32.54 6.69 26.06
CA LEU A 65 32.41 7.79 25.10
C LEU A 65 32.42 7.30 23.64
N LEU A 66 32.86 6.07 23.35
CA LEU A 66 33.06 5.56 22.00
C LEU A 66 31.85 4.75 21.50
N PHE A 67 31.39 5.06 20.30
CA PHE A 67 30.31 4.36 19.60
C PHE A 67 30.76 3.94 18.20
N THR A 68 31.05 2.65 18.01
CA THR A 68 31.61 2.10 16.77
C THR A 68 30.53 1.51 15.85
N THR A 69 30.90 1.03 14.67
CA THR A 69 29.96 0.54 13.66
C THR A 69 29.80 -0.97 13.67
N TYR A 70 28.63 -1.46 13.31
CA TYR A 70 28.46 -2.85 12.91
C TYR A 70 27.35 -3.03 11.87
N HIS A 71 27.30 -4.22 11.27
CA HIS A 71 26.23 -4.66 10.38
C HIS A 71 25.40 -5.74 11.06
N GLY A 72 24.08 -5.58 11.02
CA GLY A 72 23.11 -6.51 11.60
C GLY A 72 22.78 -7.66 10.65
N SER A 73 23.83 -8.30 10.13
CA SER A 73 23.77 -9.50 9.30
C SER A 73 24.39 -10.68 10.04
N PHE A 74 24.12 -11.91 9.58
CA PHE A 74 24.82 -13.07 10.11
C PHE A 74 26.33 -12.87 9.96
N THR A 75 27.05 -12.92 11.09
CA THR A 75 28.51 -12.77 11.14
C THR A 75 29.07 -13.97 11.89
N ALA A 76 29.86 -14.79 11.21
CA ALA A 76 30.50 -15.96 11.82
C ALA A 76 31.54 -15.53 12.86
N THR A 77 31.66 -16.28 13.96
CA THR A 77 32.46 -15.90 15.13
C THR A 77 33.97 -15.90 14.89
N ASP A 78 34.43 -16.54 13.83
CA ASP A 78 35.82 -16.63 13.37
C ASP A 78 36.19 -15.53 12.36
N MET A 79 35.23 -14.72 11.92
CA MET A 79 35.48 -13.60 11.02
C MET A 79 36.20 -12.45 11.73
N ALA A 80 37.08 -11.77 11.00
CA ALA A 80 37.79 -10.60 11.51
C ALA A 80 36.83 -9.50 12.01
N ALA A 81 35.71 -9.29 11.30
CA ALA A 81 34.68 -8.32 11.70
C ALA A 81 34.09 -8.63 13.08
N TYR A 82 33.77 -9.90 13.38
CA TYR A 82 33.27 -10.29 14.69
C TYR A 82 34.33 -10.15 15.78
N ARG A 83 35.59 -10.50 15.49
CA ARG A 83 36.71 -10.30 16.42
C ARG A 83 36.91 -8.81 16.75
N GLN A 84 36.80 -7.93 15.77
CA GLN A 84 36.89 -6.48 15.99
C GLN A 84 35.76 -5.98 16.88
N ILE A 85 34.50 -6.33 16.57
CA ILE A 85 33.35 -5.94 17.40
C ILE A 85 33.53 -6.46 18.83
N LEU A 86 34.07 -7.68 19.00
CA LEU A 86 34.33 -8.23 20.32
C LEU A 86 35.43 -7.47 21.07
N HIS A 87 36.52 -7.12 20.39
CA HIS A 87 37.60 -6.28 20.93
C HIS A 87 37.07 -4.91 21.40
N ASP A 88 36.23 -4.25 20.59
CA ASP A 88 35.58 -3.01 20.97
C ASP A 88 34.79 -3.17 22.30
N VAL A 89 34.06 -4.28 22.47
CA VAL A 89 33.29 -4.56 23.70
C VAL A 89 34.19 -4.89 24.89
N THR A 90 35.16 -5.80 24.73
CA THR A 90 35.90 -6.37 25.86
C THR A 90 37.09 -5.55 26.28
N ASP A 91 37.78 -4.92 25.32
CA ASP A 91 39.09 -4.31 25.53
C ASP A 91 38.97 -2.78 25.56
N LEU A 92 38.17 -2.21 24.64
CA LEU A 92 37.91 -0.77 24.61
C LEU A 92 36.71 -0.34 25.47
N HIS A 93 35.93 -1.29 25.98
CA HIS A 93 34.76 -1.03 26.84
C HIS A 93 33.76 -0.04 26.24
N VAL A 94 33.49 -0.14 24.93
CA VAL A 94 32.68 0.84 24.18
C VAL A 94 31.32 1.14 24.84
N GLY A 95 30.86 2.38 24.67
CA GLY A 95 29.54 2.83 25.10
C GLY A 95 28.41 2.13 24.35
N GLY A 96 28.66 1.78 23.09
CA GLY A 96 27.73 1.05 22.25
C GLY A 96 28.10 1.13 20.78
N PHE A 97 27.08 1.06 19.93
CA PHE A 97 27.28 0.90 18.49
C PHE A 97 26.25 1.68 17.68
N ILE A 98 26.58 1.96 16.42
CA ILE A 98 25.63 2.33 15.38
C ILE A 98 25.49 1.20 14.36
N ASN A 99 24.26 0.82 14.04
CA ASN A 99 23.94 -0.07 12.93
C ASN A 99 23.96 0.73 11.61
N ILE A 100 24.80 0.30 10.67
CA ILE A 100 24.96 0.96 9.37
C ILE A 100 24.70 -0.01 8.22
N THR A 101 24.37 0.55 7.06
CA THR A 101 24.26 -0.21 5.81
C THR A 101 25.63 -0.44 5.19
N GLN A 102 25.77 -1.51 4.41
CA GLN A 102 26.98 -1.82 3.66
C GLN A 102 26.82 -1.44 2.18
N GLY A 103 27.79 -0.73 1.61
CA GLY A 103 27.85 -0.51 0.17
C GLY A 103 28.30 -1.77 -0.57
N SER A 104 27.68 -2.07 -1.70
CA SER A 104 28.03 -3.20 -2.56
C SER A 104 28.01 -2.82 -4.05
N PRO A 105 28.60 -3.66 -4.93
CA PRO A 105 28.43 -3.52 -6.37
C PRO A 105 26.96 -3.50 -6.84
N LEU A 106 26.04 -4.09 -6.07
CA LEU A 106 24.62 -4.16 -6.44
C LEU A 106 23.76 -3.07 -5.78
N GLY A 107 24.39 -2.13 -5.08
CA GLY A 107 23.70 -1.08 -4.32
C GLY A 107 23.91 -1.22 -2.82
N ILE A 108 22.96 -0.74 -2.04
CA ILE A 108 23.03 -0.73 -0.57
C ILE A 108 22.49 -2.05 -0.01
N VAL A 109 23.28 -2.71 0.82
CA VAL A 109 22.87 -3.87 1.61
C VAL A 109 22.48 -3.42 3.01
N LYS A 110 21.24 -3.70 3.39
CA LYS A 110 20.70 -3.39 4.72
C LYS A 110 20.92 -4.56 5.68
N SER A 111 20.77 -4.28 6.97
CA SER A 111 20.74 -5.31 8.00
C SER A 111 19.39 -6.02 7.99
N GLN A 112 19.28 -7.14 8.72
CA GLN A 112 18.04 -7.91 8.86
C GLN A 112 17.59 -7.93 10.32
N ALA A 113 16.28 -7.89 10.57
CA ALA A 113 15.72 -7.76 11.92
C ALA A 113 16.18 -8.88 12.87
N TYR A 114 16.06 -10.14 12.46
CA TYR A 114 16.39 -11.29 13.30
C TYR A 114 17.91 -11.41 13.58
N PRO A 115 18.82 -11.39 12.58
CA PRO A 115 20.26 -11.38 12.84
C PRO A 115 20.71 -10.19 13.69
N THR A 116 20.14 -9.01 13.49
CA THR A 116 20.41 -7.82 14.32
C THR A 116 20.10 -8.09 15.79
N ALA A 117 18.91 -8.63 16.10
CA ALA A 117 18.50 -8.93 17.46
C ALA A 117 19.39 -9.99 18.14
N VAL A 118 19.76 -11.05 17.40
CA VAL A 118 20.66 -12.10 17.88
C VAL A 118 22.04 -11.53 18.21
N LEU A 119 22.61 -10.75 17.29
CA LEU A 119 23.93 -10.14 17.48
C LEU A 119 23.90 -9.16 18.67
N ASN A 120 22.88 -8.31 18.76
CA ASN A 120 22.71 -7.40 19.90
C ASN A 120 22.65 -8.15 21.23
N ASN A 121 21.91 -9.25 21.32
CA ASN A 121 21.88 -10.08 22.52
C ASN A 121 23.26 -10.68 22.86
N GLN A 122 24.01 -11.14 21.86
CA GLN A 122 25.36 -11.68 22.04
C GLN A 122 26.33 -10.62 22.58
N LEU A 123 26.31 -9.40 22.01
CA LEU A 123 27.15 -8.30 22.44
C LEU A 123 26.77 -7.82 23.85
N GLN A 124 25.48 -7.70 24.13
CA GLN A 124 24.98 -7.36 25.46
C GLN A 124 25.40 -8.39 26.52
N ALA A 125 25.40 -9.69 26.19
CA ALA A 125 25.84 -10.74 27.11
C ALA A 125 27.34 -10.68 27.43
N LYS A 126 28.15 -10.22 26.48
CA LYS A 126 29.62 -10.11 26.63
C LYS A 126 30.05 -8.79 27.25
N SER A 127 29.24 -7.74 27.15
CA SER A 127 29.55 -6.44 27.72
C SER A 127 29.33 -6.39 29.24
N LYS A 128 30.30 -5.81 29.95
CA LYS A 128 30.22 -5.57 31.41
C LYS A 128 29.14 -4.55 31.76
N LEU A 129 29.03 -3.48 30.98
CA LEU A 129 27.99 -2.45 31.10
C LEU A 129 26.97 -2.60 29.97
N PRO A 130 25.69 -2.23 30.15
CA PRO A 130 24.72 -2.30 29.06
C PRO A 130 25.19 -1.44 27.87
N LEU A 131 25.14 -1.97 26.66
CA LEU A 131 25.47 -1.24 25.43
C LEU A 131 24.29 -0.39 24.98
N LEU A 132 24.56 0.80 24.45
CA LEU A 132 23.55 1.64 23.81
C LEU A 132 23.71 1.57 22.28
N VAL A 133 22.80 0.87 21.63
CA VAL A 133 22.81 0.68 20.16
C VAL A 133 21.89 1.70 19.48
N GLY A 134 22.37 2.34 18.42
CA GLY A 134 21.62 3.31 17.62
C GLY A 134 21.63 3.05 16.11
N ALA A 135 20.81 3.80 15.38
CA ALA A 135 20.71 3.75 13.92
C ALA A 135 20.03 5.01 13.36
N ASP A 136 20.33 5.37 12.11
CA ASP A 136 19.55 6.38 11.38
C ASP A 136 18.24 5.79 10.90
N PHE A 137 17.14 6.21 11.52
CA PHE A 137 15.78 5.83 11.15
C PHE A 137 14.93 7.06 10.80
N GLU A 138 15.48 7.95 9.97
CA GLU A 138 14.82 9.17 9.51
C GLU A 138 13.55 8.91 8.69
N ARG A 139 13.39 7.70 8.15
CA ARG A 139 12.22 7.24 7.38
C ARG A 139 11.75 5.86 7.82
N GLY A 140 11.77 5.61 9.13
CA GLY A 140 11.43 4.33 9.73
C GLY A 140 12.58 3.33 9.74
N THR A 141 12.33 2.14 10.31
CA THR A 141 13.37 1.12 10.44
C THR A 141 13.79 0.52 9.10
N ALA A 142 12.92 0.60 8.07
CA ALA A 142 13.22 0.20 6.69
C ALA A 142 14.45 0.91 6.08
N MET A 143 14.88 2.03 6.68
CA MET A 143 16.08 2.73 6.27
C MET A 143 17.35 1.90 6.46
N ARG A 144 17.43 1.06 7.50
CA ARG A 144 18.59 0.20 7.78
C ARG A 144 18.26 -1.28 7.90
N LEU A 145 17.00 -1.66 8.06
CA LEU A 145 16.52 -3.04 8.23
C LEU A 145 15.61 -3.42 7.05
N ASP A 146 15.91 -4.50 6.33
CA ASP A 146 15.16 -4.89 5.12
C ASP A 146 13.66 -5.08 5.38
N GLU A 147 13.31 -5.69 6.51
CA GLU A 147 11.92 -6.02 6.82
C GLU A 147 11.14 -4.86 7.47
N GLY A 148 11.80 -3.74 7.76
CA GLY A 148 11.26 -2.65 8.58
C GLY A 148 10.04 -1.94 7.99
N THR A 149 9.32 -1.18 8.81
CA THR A 149 8.29 -0.26 8.31
C THR A 149 8.93 0.91 7.57
N SER A 150 8.53 1.12 6.31
CA SER A 150 9.02 2.17 5.43
C SER A 150 8.10 3.39 5.47
N PHE A 151 8.64 4.55 5.84
CA PHE A 151 7.91 5.82 5.88
C PHE A 151 8.30 6.73 4.71
N PRO A 152 7.45 7.71 4.34
CA PRO A 152 7.87 8.80 3.47
C PRO A 152 8.94 9.66 4.15
N THR A 153 9.59 10.54 3.38
CA THR A 153 10.57 11.50 3.92
C THR A 153 9.90 12.55 4.81
N ALA A 154 10.67 13.21 5.67
CA ALA A 154 10.15 14.27 6.56
C ALA A 154 9.41 15.37 5.77
N MET A 155 9.90 15.73 4.59
CA MET A 155 9.24 16.72 3.73
C MET A 155 7.86 16.26 3.25
N ALA A 156 7.69 14.97 2.89
CA ALA A 156 6.38 14.42 2.56
C ALA A 156 5.45 14.35 3.79
N VAL A 157 5.98 14.01 4.98
CA VAL A 157 5.21 14.05 6.23
C VAL A 157 4.73 15.48 6.52
N ALA A 158 5.55 16.48 6.27
CA ALA A 158 5.15 17.88 6.41
C ALA A 158 4.14 18.33 5.35
N ALA A 159 4.30 17.87 4.12
CA ALA A 159 3.37 18.15 3.03
C ALA A 159 1.96 17.60 3.30
N ALA A 160 1.84 16.50 4.06
CA ALA A 160 0.58 15.96 4.54
C ALA A 160 -0.14 16.88 5.55
N GLY A 161 0.58 17.82 6.16
CA GLY A 161 0.01 18.91 6.95
C GLY A 161 -0.30 18.59 8.42
N ASN A 162 -0.16 17.35 8.89
CA ASN A 162 -0.47 16.99 10.28
C ASN A 162 0.78 16.61 11.10
N PRO A 163 1.23 17.43 12.08
CA PRO A 163 2.35 17.08 12.96
C PRO A 163 2.21 15.75 13.71
N LYS A 164 0.97 15.27 13.93
CA LYS A 164 0.74 13.96 14.56
C LYS A 164 1.20 12.79 13.71
N ASP A 165 1.37 12.98 12.41
CA ASP A 165 1.96 11.96 11.54
C ASP A 165 3.43 11.72 11.90
N ALA A 166 4.17 12.77 12.30
CA ALA A 166 5.53 12.62 12.81
C ALA A 166 5.58 11.93 14.19
N TYR A 167 4.58 12.13 15.05
CA TYR A 167 4.44 11.34 16.29
C TYR A 167 4.22 9.85 15.99
N ALA A 168 3.31 9.52 15.06
CA ALA A 168 3.03 8.14 14.67
C ALA A 168 4.28 7.46 14.09
N MET A 169 5.01 8.17 13.23
CA MET A 169 6.28 7.74 12.67
C MET A 169 7.34 7.47 13.75
N GLY A 170 7.57 8.42 14.67
CA GLY A 170 8.51 8.25 15.77
C GLY A 170 8.15 7.08 16.70
N LYS A 171 6.85 6.93 17.01
CA LYS A 171 6.31 5.84 17.82
C LYS A 171 6.58 4.47 17.20
N ILE A 172 6.19 4.29 15.93
CA ILE A 172 6.35 2.99 15.23
C ILE A 172 7.83 2.65 15.11
N THR A 173 8.65 3.64 14.73
CA THR A 173 10.10 3.47 14.64
C THR A 173 10.72 3.02 15.96
N ALA A 174 10.33 3.62 17.08
CA ALA A 174 10.84 3.22 18.40
C ALA A 174 10.40 1.81 18.82
N LEU A 175 9.15 1.43 18.55
CA LEU A 175 8.65 0.10 18.87
C LEU A 175 9.40 -0.98 18.08
N GLU A 176 9.61 -0.78 16.78
CA GLU A 176 10.36 -1.71 15.94
C GLU A 176 11.85 -1.76 16.29
N ALA A 177 12.48 -0.61 16.48
CA ALA A 177 13.89 -0.54 16.87
C ALA A 177 14.14 -1.29 18.19
N ASN A 178 13.30 -1.06 19.20
CA ASN A 178 13.40 -1.74 20.49
C ASN A 178 13.20 -3.25 20.38
N ALA A 179 12.37 -3.73 19.45
CA ALA A 179 12.15 -5.16 19.24
C ALA A 179 13.41 -5.90 18.78
N VAL A 180 14.35 -5.20 18.14
CA VAL A 180 15.63 -5.76 17.66
C VAL A 180 16.84 -5.29 18.48
N GLY A 181 16.63 -4.62 19.61
CA GLY A 181 17.70 -4.16 20.50
C GLY A 181 18.44 -2.91 19.99
N ILE A 182 17.77 -2.06 19.21
CA ILE A 182 18.23 -0.72 18.84
C ILE A 182 17.40 0.28 19.64
N HIS A 183 18.04 1.19 20.36
CA HIS A 183 17.37 2.04 21.35
C HIS A 183 17.54 3.54 21.04
N TRP A 184 18.59 3.90 20.31
CA TRP A 184 18.96 5.28 20.03
C TRP A 184 18.70 5.64 18.57
N ILE A 185 17.66 6.43 18.34
CA ILE A 185 17.21 6.83 17.02
C ILE A 185 17.89 8.16 16.66
N TYR A 186 18.72 8.15 15.63
CA TYR A 186 19.36 9.36 15.09
C TYR A 186 18.40 10.12 14.17
N ALA A 187 17.27 10.54 14.74
CA ALA A 187 16.21 11.33 14.11
C ALA A 187 15.39 12.04 15.22
N PRO A 188 14.73 13.18 14.92
CA PRO A 188 14.51 13.76 13.60
C PRO A 188 15.59 14.78 13.18
N ASP A 189 15.67 15.03 11.87
CA ASP A 189 16.32 16.22 11.34
C ASP A 189 15.50 17.45 11.78
N ALA A 190 16.18 18.35 12.48
CA ALA A 190 15.70 19.63 12.99
C ALA A 190 16.20 20.81 12.14
N ASP A 191 16.89 20.53 11.04
CA ASP A 191 17.36 21.53 10.09
C ASP A 191 16.18 22.17 9.33
N VAL A 192 16.23 23.49 9.13
CA VAL A 192 15.25 24.24 8.34
C VAL A 192 15.78 24.37 6.92
N ASN A 193 15.12 23.77 5.93
CA ASN A 193 15.60 23.77 4.55
C ASN A 193 15.24 25.07 3.81
N ASN A 194 15.98 26.14 4.10
CA ASN A 194 15.83 27.46 3.48
C ASN A 194 16.73 27.67 2.24
N ASN A 195 17.58 26.70 1.90
CA ASN A 195 18.41 26.71 0.69
C ASN A 195 17.98 25.58 -0.27
N PRO A 196 17.36 25.89 -1.44
CA PRO A 196 16.97 24.88 -2.43
C PRO A 196 18.14 24.06 -2.99
N GLY A 197 19.34 24.65 -3.01
CA GLY A 197 20.56 24.01 -3.48
C GLY A 197 21.23 23.09 -2.45
N ASN A 198 20.63 22.91 -1.27
CA ASN A 198 21.20 22.04 -0.25
C ASN A 198 21.20 20.57 -0.73
N PRO A 199 22.39 19.94 -0.89
CA PRO A 199 22.50 18.61 -1.47
C PRO A 199 22.28 17.49 -0.45
N ILE A 200 22.22 17.81 0.85
CA ILE A 200 22.29 16.82 1.93
C ILE A 200 21.11 16.86 2.90
N ILE A 201 20.47 18.02 3.14
CA ILE A 201 19.26 18.15 3.97
C ILE A 201 18.02 17.95 3.10
N ASN A 202 17.65 18.94 2.28
CA ASN A 202 16.60 18.83 1.26
C ASN A 202 15.34 18.11 1.82
N THR A 203 14.91 17.00 1.22
CA THR A 203 13.73 16.22 1.64
C THR A 203 13.82 15.61 3.04
N ARG A 204 14.99 15.58 3.69
CA ARG A 204 15.16 15.10 5.07
C ARG A 204 14.66 16.12 6.11
N SER A 205 14.55 17.40 5.73
CA SER A 205 13.89 18.42 6.55
C SER A 205 12.38 18.39 6.38
N PHE A 206 11.66 18.84 7.41
CA PHE A 206 10.22 19.08 7.34
C PHE A 206 9.84 20.32 6.52
N GLY A 207 10.74 21.25 6.20
CA GLY A 207 10.40 22.43 5.39
C GLY A 207 11.24 23.68 5.65
N GLU A 208 10.77 24.82 5.17
CA GLU A 208 11.47 26.11 5.28
C GLU A 208 10.96 27.03 6.41
N ASP A 209 9.79 26.72 6.99
CA ASP A 209 9.22 27.48 8.10
C ASP A 209 9.75 26.94 9.45
N PRO A 210 10.54 27.71 10.22
CA PRO A 210 11.15 27.25 11.45
C PRO A 210 10.13 26.83 12.52
N GLU A 211 8.99 27.51 12.64
CA GLU A 211 7.95 27.17 13.61
C GLU A 211 7.24 25.88 13.22
N ARG A 212 7.02 25.69 11.93
CA ARG A 212 6.45 24.44 11.40
C ARG A 212 7.39 23.27 11.63
N VAL A 213 8.67 23.42 11.29
CA VAL A 213 9.71 22.40 11.53
C VAL A 213 9.77 22.05 13.02
N ALA A 214 9.75 23.06 13.91
CA ALA A 214 9.73 22.87 15.36
C ALA A 214 8.54 22.00 15.86
N GLN A 215 7.35 22.16 15.27
CA GLN A 215 6.16 21.35 15.60
C GLN A 215 6.37 19.88 15.24
N PHE A 216 6.84 19.58 14.02
CA PHE A 216 7.08 18.22 13.57
C PHE A 216 8.22 17.55 14.35
N VAL A 217 9.32 18.27 14.59
CA VAL A 217 10.44 17.81 15.45
C VAL A 217 9.94 17.43 16.83
N THR A 218 9.13 18.30 17.45
CA THR A 218 8.54 18.06 18.77
C THR A 218 7.71 16.78 18.81
N GLU A 219 6.83 16.59 17.83
CA GLU A 219 5.95 15.41 17.78
C GLU A 219 6.73 14.12 17.50
N PHE A 220 7.75 14.14 16.63
CA PHE A 220 8.61 12.98 16.42
C PHE A 220 9.39 12.60 17.68
N VAL A 221 10.04 13.57 18.35
CA VAL A 221 10.78 13.35 19.60
C VAL A 221 9.88 12.72 20.65
N ARG A 222 8.66 13.23 20.81
CA ARG A 222 7.67 12.65 21.72
C ARG A 222 7.28 11.23 21.30
N GLY A 223 7.02 11.00 20.02
CA GLY A 223 6.70 9.67 19.48
C GLY A 223 7.74 8.64 19.86
N VAL A 224 9.02 8.97 19.70
CA VAL A 224 10.13 8.08 20.05
C VAL A 224 10.25 7.88 21.58
N GLN A 225 10.33 8.97 22.35
CA GLN A 225 10.66 8.90 23.77
C GLN A 225 9.52 8.33 24.63
N GLU A 226 8.27 8.64 24.28
CA GLU A 226 7.09 8.09 24.97
C GLU A 226 6.93 6.57 24.71
N ASN A 227 7.58 6.02 23.68
CA ASN A 227 7.52 4.61 23.30
C ASN A 227 8.87 3.87 23.51
N GLY A 228 9.70 4.39 24.41
CA GLY A 228 10.86 3.68 24.93
C GLY A 228 12.12 3.78 24.09
N GLY A 229 12.18 4.63 23.07
CA GLY A 229 13.42 4.96 22.36
C GLY A 229 14.10 6.23 22.92
N ALA A 230 15.30 6.54 22.44
CA ALA A 230 15.97 7.83 22.63
C ALA A 230 16.03 8.57 21.29
N ALA A 231 15.48 9.79 21.24
CA ALA A 231 15.48 10.61 20.02
C ALA A 231 16.72 11.49 19.93
N THR A 232 17.07 11.91 18.72
CA THR A 232 18.22 12.78 18.46
C THR A 232 17.85 13.89 17.49
N ALA A 233 17.79 15.14 17.96
CA ALA A 233 17.62 16.28 17.06
C ALA A 233 18.96 16.61 16.38
N LYS A 234 18.96 16.78 15.05
CA LYS A 234 20.18 17.01 14.24
C LYS A 234 19.98 17.96 13.06
N HIS A 235 20.97 18.68 12.55
CA HIS A 235 22.39 18.67 12.95
C HIS A 235 22.76 20.03 13.54
N PHE A 236 22.99 20.09 14.86
CA PHE A 236 23.21 21.35 15.57
C PHE A 236 24.50 22.05 15.10
N PRO A 237 24.50 23.38 14.87
CA PRO A 237 23.43 24.35 15.17
C PRO A 237 22.43 24.62 14.03
N GLY A 238 22.44 23.83 12.95
CA GLY A 238 21.55 23.96 11.80
C GLY A 238 22.30 23.87 10.46
N HIS A 239 22.03 22.83 9.67
CA HIS A 239 22.71 22.50 8.41
C HIS A 239 21.91 22.91 7.16
N GLY A 240 20.69 23.42 7.34
CA GLY A 240 19.73 23.63 6.26
C GLY A 240 20.11 24.67 5.20
N ASP A 241 21.00 25.62 5.51
CA ASP A 241 21.42 26.70 4.58
C ASP A 241 22.73 26.39 3.82
N THR A 242 23.29 25.19 3.95
CA THR A 242 24.56 24.86 3.30
C THR A 242 24.40 24.52 1.82
N ALA A 243 25.38 24.91 1.00
CA ALA A 243 25.48 24.54 -0.42
C ALA A 243 26.58 23.49 -0.69
N ALA A 244 27.21 22.96 0.35
CA ALA A 244 28.29 21.98 0.29
C ALA A 244 27.97 20.78 1.20
N ASP A 245 28.43 19.60 0.80
CA ASP A 245 28.23 18.36 1.56
C ASP A 245 29.34 18.18 2.62
N SER A 246 28.94 18.06 3.89
CA SER A 246 29.84 17.86 5.03
C SER A 246 30.64 16.56 4.99
N HIS A 247 30.22 15.60 4.17
CA HIS A 247 30.96 14.36 3.96
C HIS A 247 32.19 14.57 3.06
N ILE A 248 32.27 15.69 2.33
CA ILE A 248 33.34 16.02 1.38
C ILE A 248 34.30 17.06 1.98
N ASP A 249 33.79 18.18 2.51
CA ASP A 249 34.56 19.25 3.17
C ASP A 249 33.66 19.98 4.19
N ILE A 250 34.19 20.92 4.97
CA ILE A 250 33.45 21.66 6.01
C ILE A 250 32.50 22.70 5.38
N PRO A 251 31.17 22.55 5.48
CA PRO A 251 30.23 23.55 5.00
C PRO A 251 30.22 24.78 5.91
N VAL A 252 29.99 25.95 5.33
CA VAL A 252 30.01 27.23 6.06
C VAL A 252 28.62 27.86 6.07
N ILE A 253 28.09 28.15 7.26
CA ILE A 253 26.90 28.97 7.47
C ILE A 253 27.35 30.41 7.74
N ARG A 254 27.11 31.32 6.80
CA ARG A 254 27.53 32.74 6.91
C ARG A 254 26.52 33.64 7.61
N ALA A 255 25.45 33.08 8.15
CA ALA A 255 24.41 33.81 8.86
C ALA A 255 24.94 34.52 10.11
N ASP A 256 24.37 35.69 10.42
CA ASP A 256 24.63 36.38 11.68
C ASP A 256 23.88 35.73 12.86
N ARG A 257 24.20 36.15 14.08
CA ARG A 257 23.58 35.61 15.29
C ARG A 257 22.06 35.80 15.32
N ALA A 258 21.55 36.95 14.85
CA ALA A 258 20.12 37.25 14.90
C ALA A 258 19.33 36.31 13.97
N ARG A 259 19.86 36.01 12.79
CA ARG A 259 19.30 35.02 11.87
C ARG A 259 19.31 33.62 12.48
N LEU A 260 20.45 33.19 13.03
CA LEU A 260 20.59 31.89 13.69
C LEU A 260 19.54 31.70 14.81
N ASP A 261 19.29 32.74 15.59
CA ASP A 261 18.28 32.70 16.66
C ASP A 261 16.82 32.64 16.15
N GLN A 262 16.54 33.18 14.97
CA GLN A 262 15.20 33.26 14.37
C GLN A 262 14.85 32.11 13.42
N LEU A 263 15.85 31.36 12.93
CA LEU A 263 15.63 30.27 11.99
C LEU A 263 16.27 28.96 12.45
N GLU A 264 17.60 28.87 12.44
CA GLU A 264 18.31 27.61 12.63
C GLU A 264 18.11 27.03 14.03
N LEU A 265 18.14 27.87 15.07
CA LEU A 265 18.04 27.44 16.47
C LEU A 265 16.61 27.18 16.94
N VAL A 266 15.59 27.57 16.18
CA VAL A 266 14.17 27.45 16.59
C VAL A 266 13.76 25.99 16.82
N PRO A 267 13.99 25.05 15.87
CA PRO A 267 13.63 23.65 16.10
C PRO A 267 14.43 22.99 17.23
N PHE A 268 15.69 23.38 17.44
CA PHE A 268 16.49 22.87 18.56
C PHE A 268 15.97 23.35 19.92
N ARG A 269 15.55 24.62 20.04
CA ARG A 269 14.89 25.12 21.25
C ARG A 269 13.60 24.34 21.53
N ALA A 270 12.83 24.02 20.49
CA ALA A 270 11.63 23.21 20.62
C ALA A 270 11.96 21.78 21.09
N ALA A 271 12.95 21.12 20.49
CA ALA A 271 13.42 19.80 20.93
C ALA A 271 13.91 19.79 22.40
N ILE A 272 14.65 20.82 22.81
CA ILE A 272 15.10 21.01 24.21
C ILE A 272 13.91 21.20 25.14
N SER A 273 12.87 21.94 24.73
CA SER A 273 11.69 22.20 25.55
C SER A 273 10.90 20.92 25.88
N VAL A 274 10.92 19.94 24.98
CA VAL A 274 10.36 18.59 25.21
C VAL A 274 11.40 17.57 25.68
N GLN A 275 12.57 18.06 26.11
CA GLN A 275 13.64 17.30 26.75
C GLN A 275 14.09 16.13 25.87
N VAL A 276 14.47 16.44 24.62
CA VAL A 276 15.13 15.48 23.73
C VAL A 276 16.35 14.85 24.43
N ASP A 277 16.51 13.53 24.30
CA ASP A 277 17.57 12.77 24.97
C ASP A 277 18.95 13.08 24.39
N SER A 278 19.00 13.32 23.07
CA SER A 278 20.23 13.60 22.36
C SER A 278 20.11 14.75 21.35
N ILE A 279 21.23 15.46 21.16
CA ILE A 279 21.43 16.40 20.05
C ILE A 279 22.72 16.00 19.36
N MET A 280 22.64 15.79 18.04
CA MET A 280 23.79 15.53 17.19
C MET A 280 24.32 16.83 16.61
N THR A 281 25.63 17.06 16.71
CA THR A 281 26.30 18.22 16.11
C THR A 281 26.73 17.95 14.69
N GLY A 282 26.47 18.89 13.77
CA GLY A 282 27.02 18.84 12.42
C GLY A 282 28.45 19.36 12.35
N HIS A 283 29.24 18.84 11.41
CA HIS A 283 30.59 19.31 11.10
C HIS A 283 30.57 20.61 10.27
N LEU A 284 30.07 21.68 10.88
CA LEU A 284 29.78 22.96 10.23
C LEU A 284 30.68 24.07 10.75
N ASN A 285 31.13 24.96 9.87
CA ASN A 285 31.74 26.23 10.28
C ASN A 285 30.65 27.32 10.36
N VAL A 286 30.55 27.99 11.50
CA VAL A 286 29.56 29.05 11.75
C VAL A 286 30.28 30.26 12.36
N PRO A 287 30.86 31.17 11.54
CA PRO A 287 31.72 32.25 12.01
C PRO A 287 31.11 33.17 13.06
N ALA A 288 29.79 33.34 13.03
CA ALA A 288 29.06 34.14 14.04
C ALA A 288 29.03 33.51 15.44
N LEU A 289 29.33 32.21 15.57
CA LEU A 289 29.37 31.47 16.83
C LEU A 289 30.80 31.00 17.18
N GLU A 290 31.60 30.66 16.17
CA GLU A 290 33.00 30.26 16.29
C GLU A 290 33.85 30.98 15.23
N PRO A 291 34.63 32.02 15.60
CA PRO A 291 35.41 32.81 14.65
C PRO A 291 36.56 32.04 13.99
N ASP A 292 37.09 30.98 14.61
CA ASP A 292 38.17 30.18 14.00
C ASP A 292 37.63 29.30 12.86
N PRO A 293 38.02 29.56 11.59
CA PRO A 293 37.47 28.85 10.46
C PRO A 293 37.88 27.37 10.39
N ASN A 294 38.86 26.95 11.18
CA ASN A 294 39.30 25.55 11.26
C ASN A 294 38.57 24.76 12.34
N THR A 295 37.81 25.42 13.23
CA THR A 295 37.10 24.76 14.33
C THR A 295 35.63 24.59 13.96
N PRO A 296 35.20 23.42 13.45
CA PRO A 296 33.78 23.16 13.18
C PRO A 296 32.99 23.09 14.48
N ALA A 297 31.66 23.21 14.39
CA ALA A 297 30.72 23.20 15.51
C ALA A 297 30.94 22.01 16.45
N THR A 298 31.24 20.82 15.91
CA THR A 298 31.54 19.61 16.69
C THR A 298 32.78 19.73 17.59
N LEU A 299 33.72 20.60 17.25
CA LEU A 299 34.97 20.82 17.98
C LEU A 299 34.99 22.17 18.73
N SER A 300 33.92 22.97 18.65
CA SER A 300 33.87 24.31 19.25
C SER A 300 33.28 24.29 20.66
N HIS A 301 34.08 24.73 21.63
CA HIS A 301 33.61 24.95 23.00
C HIS A 301 32.57 26.08 23.07
N ASN A 302 32.69 27.10 22.20
CA ASN A 302 31.73 28.20 22.11
C ASN A 302 30.34 27.71 21.69
N ILE A 303 30.28 26.76 20.77
CA ILE A 303 29.01 26.23 20.26
C ILE A 303 28.44 25.15 21.20
N LEU A 304 29.23 24.15 21.60
CA LEU A 304 28.70 23.01 22.36
C LEU A 304 28.53 23.29 23.86
N THR A 305 29.43 24.06 24.45
CA THR A 305 29.34 24.40 25.89
C THR A 305 28.68 25.75 26.10
N ASN A 306 29.24 26.84 25.55
CA ASN A 306 28.72 28.18 25.85
C ASN A 306 27.31 28.41 25.29
N LEU A 307 27.04 28.02 24.05
CA LEU A 307 25.71 28.13 23.47
C LEU A 307 24.80 26.99 23.91
N LEU A 308 25.08 25.74 23.52
CA LEU A 308 24.14 24.63 23.69
C LEU A 308 23.93 24.25 25.17
N ARG A 309 25.01 24.02 25.93
CA ARG A 309 24.91 23.62 27.34
C ARG A 309 24.44 24.78 28.24
N ASN A 310 25.06 25.95 28.10
CA ASN A 310 24.88 27.06 29.05
C ASN A 310 23.73 28.00 28.65
N GLN A 311 23.74 28.57 27.44
CA GLN A 311 22.70 29.53 27.02
C GLN A 311 21.36 28.85 26.73
N LEU A 312 21.35 27.72 26.01
CA LEU A 312 20.13 26.97 25.68
C LEU A 312 19.72 25.98 26.78
N GLY A 313 20.57 25.77 27.79
CA GLY A 313 20.25 24.98 28.97
C GLY A 313 20.11 23.47 28.73
N TYR A 314 20.63 22.95 27.61
CA TYR A 314 20.45 21.55 27.23
C TYR A 314 21.12 20.58 28.21
N GLN A 315 20.40 19.61 28.77
CA GLN A 315 20.96 18.68 29.78
C GLN A 315 21.24 17.26 29.26
N GLY A 316 20.78 16.92 28.05
CA GLY A 316 20.92 15.58 27.46
C GLY A 316 22.31 15.31 26.86
N LEU A 317 22.41 14.23 26.08
CA LEU A 317 23.62 13.79 25.39
C LEU A 317 23.94 14.68 24.19
N ILE A 318 25.17 15.16 24.13
CA ILE A 318 25.75 15.74 22.90
C ILE A 318 26.51 14.61 22.19
N VAL A 319 26.07 14.23 21.00
CA VAL A 319 26.73 13.22 20.16
C VAL A 319 27.31 13.87 18.91
N THR A 320 28.46 13.41 18.45
CA THR A 320 29.00 13.87 17.16
C THR A 320 28.17 13.33 16.00
N ASP A 321 28.19 14.03 14.86
CA ASP A 321 28.03 13.34 13.57
C ASP A 321 29.20 12.35 13.35
N ALA A 322 29.16 11.56 12.29
CA ALA A 322 30.15 10.52 12.04
C ALA A 322 31.58 11.08 11.93
N MET A 323 32.46 10.70 12.87
CA MET A 323 33.83 11.23 12.98
C MET A 323 34.76 10.79 11.84
N ASP A 324 34.32 9.88 10.97
CA ASP A 324 35.02 9.46 9.75
C ASP A 324 34.73 10.37 8.54
N MET A 325 33.88 11.38 8.69
CA MET A 325 33.52 12.34 7.64
C MET A 325 34.65 13.32 7.29
N GLY A 326 34.69 13.75 6.02
CA GLY A 326 35.70 14.67 5.48
C GLY A 326 35.81 16.00 6.23
N GLY A 327 34.69 16.52 6.76
CA GLY A 327 34.68 17.72 7.60
C GLY A 327 35.55 17.65 8.87
N ILE A 328 35.99 16.46 9.28
CA ILE A 328 36.92 16.24 10.39
C ILE A 328 38.23 15.63 9.91
N THR A 329 38.16 14.51 9.17
CA THR A 329 39.32 13.65 8.86
C THR A 329 40.34 14.30 7.94
N VAL A 330 39.95 15.29 7.14
CA VAL A 330 40.87 16.06 6.28
C VAL A 330 41.84 16.92 7.10
N ARG A 331 41.46 17.34 8.31
CA ARG A 331 42.20 18.34 9.09
C ARG A 331 42.81 17.80 10.38
N TYR A 332 42.18 16.80 10.98
CA TYR A 332 42.56 16.32 12.30
C TYR A 332 42.81 14.82 12.27
N ALA A 333 43.91 14.40 12.90
CA ALA A 333 44.14 12.98 13.17
C ALA A 333 43.01 12.44 14.07
N PRO A 334 42.58 11.17 13.89
CA PRO A 334 41.42 10.61 14.61
C PRO A 334 41.45 10.82 16.13
N GLY A 335 42.61 10.57 16.77
CA GLY A 335 42.75 10.75 18.22
C GLY A 335 42.65 12.20 18.68
N GLU A 336 43.25 13.14 17.95
CA GLU A 336 43.19 14.58 18.28
C GLU A 336 41.77 15.13 18.07
N ALA A 337 41.06 14.69 17.03
CA ALA A 337 39.67 15.05 16.80
C ALA A 337 38.77 14.59 17.95
N ALA A 338 38.94 13.36 18.42
CA ALA A 338 38.22 12.81 19.57
C ALA A 338 38.45 13.64 20.85
N VAL A 339 39.71 13.98 21.16
CA VAL A 339 40.06 14.80 22.32
C VAL A 339 39.43 16.19 22.24
N ARG A 340 39.49 16.85 21.06
CA ARG A 340 38.88 18.17 20.83
C ARG A 340 37.38 18.15 21.02
N ALA A 341 36.69 17.16 20.44
CA ALA A 341 35.25 17.00 20.56
C ALA A 341 34.82 16.88 22.04
N VAL A 342 35.48 15.99 22.81
CA VAL A 342 35.16 15.79 24.24
C VAL A 342 35.44 17.06 25.05
N ALA A 343 36.57 17.72 24.80
CA ALA A 343 36.92 19.00 25.44
C ALA A 343 35.91 20.12 25.11
N ALA A 344 35.37 20.14 23.89
CA ALA A 344 34.38 21.12 23.45
C ALA A 344 33.02 20.95 24.14
N GLY A 345 32.62 19.72 24.47
CA GLY A 345 31.34 19.46 25.15
C GLY A 345 30.65 18.16 24.76
N VAL A 346 31.21 17.39 23.83
CA VAL A 346 30.66 16.10 23.37
C VAL A 346 30.64 15.06 24.48
N ASP A 347 29.53 14.35 24.61
CA ASP A 347 29.38 13.22 25.52
C ASP A 347 29.64 11.87 24.80
N ALA A 348 29.27 11.74 23.51
CA ALA A 348 29.44 10.50 22.72
C ALA A 348 30.09 10.77 21.35
N LEU A 349 31.13 10.01 21.03
CA LEU A 349 31.87 10.04 19.76
C LEU A 349 31.35 8.92 18.85
N LEU A 350 30.70 9.33 17.76
CA LEU A 350 30.07 8.43 16.79
C LEU A 350 31.03 8.09 15.63
N MET A 351 31.15 6.81 15.29
CA MET A 351 31.90 6.32 14.13
C MET A 351 33.36 6.80 14.09
N THR A 352 34.05 6.70 15.23
CA THR A 352 35.48 7.01 15.29
C THR A 352 36.27 6.08 14.34
N PRO A 353 36.98 6.61 13.32
CA PRO A 353 37.57 5.77 12.27
C PRO A 353 38.69 4.83 12.77
N VAL A 354 39.39 5.19 13.86
CA VAL A 354 40.36 4.33 14.53
C VAL A 354 40.08 4.36 16.04
N PRO A 355 39.20 3.45 16.54
CA PRO A 355 38.76 3.46 17.93
C PRO A 355 39.91 3.38 18.95
N ASP A 356 40.89 2.50 18.72
CA ASP A 356 42.09 2.36 19.56
C ASP A 356 42.86 3.68 19.71
N ALA A 357 43.15 4.36 18.59
CA ALA A 357 43.90 5.61 18.60
C ALA A 357 43.15 6.74 19.33
N ALA A 358 41.81 6.76 19.23
CA ALA A 358 41.00 7.69 20.01
C ALA A 358 40.98 7.36 21.50
N PHE A 359 40.90 6.07 21.83
CA PHE A 359 40.96 5.61 23.22
C PHE A 359 42.28 6.01 23.88
N GLU A 360 43.41 5.72 23.24
CA GLU A 360 44.76 6.09 23.70
C GLU A 360 44.92 7.62 23.85
N ALA A 361 44.47 8.39 22.85
CA ALA A 361 44.55 9.85 22.90
C ALA A 361 43.70 10.45 24.03
N LEU A 362 42.50 9.91 24.27
CA LEU A 362 41.65 10.33 25.38
C LEU A 362 42.27 9.96 26.73
N GLN A 363 42.93 8.80 26.83
CA GLN A 363 43.63 8.39 28.04
C GLN A 363 44.76 9.37 28.39
N GLU A 364 45.58 9.73 27.40
CA GLU A 364 46.66 10.71 27.60
C GLU A 364 46.11 12.12 27.87
N ALA A 365 45.01 12.52 27.22
CA ALA A 365 44.35 13.81 27.47
C ALA A 365 43.80 13.91 28.90
N VAL A 366 43.27 12.82 29.47
CA VAL A 366 42.81 12.78 30.87
C VAL A 366 44.00 12.80 31.83
N LYS A 367 45.06 12.04 31.52
CA LYS A 367 46.27 11.96 32.33
C LYS A 367 47.02 13.30 32.40
N SER A 368 47.11 14.00 31.27
CA SER A 368 47.73 15.34 31.18
C SER A 368 46.87 16.48 31.73
N GLY A 369 45.59 16.22 32.01
CA GLY A 369 44.64 17.22 32.51
C GLY A 369 43.98 18.08 31.42
N ARG A 370 44.25 17.84 30.13
CA ARG A 370 43.54 18.48 29.01
C ARG A 370 42.05 18.18 29.04
N ILE A 371 41.66 17.00 29.52
CA ILE A 371 40.29 16.66 29.89
C ILE A 371 40.26 16.38 31.40
N SER A 372 39.51 17.18 32.15
CA SER A 372 39.37 16.96 33.60
C SER A 372 38.56 15.69 33.91
N LYS A 373 38.80 15.09 35.08
CA LYS A 373 38.02 13.93 35.55
C LYS A 373 36.55 14.28 35.72
N GLU A 374 36.25 15.49 36.14
CA GLU A 374 34.89 16.01 36.33
C GLU A 374 34.16 16.11 34.98
N ARG A 375 34.87 16.56 33.93
CA ARG A 375 34.32 16.62 32.57
C ARG A 375 34.01 15.23 32.02
N LEU A 376 34.93 14.29 32.22
CA LEU A 376 34.75 12.88 31.85
C LEU A 376 33.55 12.26 32.60
N ASP A 377 33.51 12.42 33.92
CA ASP A 377 32.42 11.90 34.77
C ASP A 377 31.07 12.52 34.40
N ALA A 378 31.04 13.79 34.00
CA ALA A 378 29.82 14.44 33.51
C ALA A 378 29.30 13.83 32.20
N SER A 379 30.17 13.46 31.25
CA SER A 379 29.76 12.75 30.03
C SER A 379 29.23 11.36 30.35
N VAL A 380 30.02 10.56 31.07
CA VAL A 380 29.67 9.17 31.38
C VAL A 380 28.39 9.09 32.19
N ARG A 381 28.17 10.01 33.13
CA ARG A 381 26.91 10.11 33.87
C ARG A 381 25.71 10.26 32.95
N ARG A 382 25.75 11.14 31.94
CA ARG A 382 24.64 11.31 31.00
C ARG A 382 24.38 10.05 30.18
N ILE A 383 25.44 9.35 29.76
CA ILE A 383 25.32 8.09 29.02
C ILE A 383 24.65 7.02 29.88
N LEU A 384 25.09 6.87 31.13
CA LEU A 384 24.47 5.97 32.09
C LEU A 384 23.02 6.36 32.40
N GLN A 385 22.70 7.65 32.47
CA GLN A 385 21.32 8.12 32.67
C GLN A 385 20.41 7.71 31.52
N VAL A 386 20.84 7.84 30.26
CA VAL A 386 20.05 7.39 29.10
C VAL A 386 19.90 5.86 29.11
N LYS A 387 20.98 5.11 29.39
CA LYS A 387 20.90 3.64 29.53
C LYS A 387 19.92 3.20 30.61
N ALA A 388 19.89 3.90 31.75
CA ALA A 388 18.96 3.62 32.84
C ALA A 388 17.52 4.04 32.50
N ARG A 389 17.33 5.16 31.79
CA ARG A 389 16.02 5.61 31.31
C ARG A 389 15.38 4.60 30.35
N LEU A 390 16.19 4.01 29.48
CA LEU A 390 15.81 2.95 28.55
C LEU A 390 15.65 1.58 29.21
N GLY A 391 15.93 1.46 30.51
CA GLY A 391 15.78 0.21 31.27
C GLY A 391 16.88 -0.82 31.03
N LEU A 392 17.96 -0.48 30.33
CA LEU A 392 19.03 -1.42 29.96
C LEU A 392 19.82 -1.94 31.16
N ASN A 393 19.79 -1.24 32.29
CA ASN A 393 20.36 -1.73 33.55
C ASN A 393 19.55 -2.87 34.19
N GLN A 394 18.30 -3.08 33.76
CA GLN A 394 17.41 -4.14 34.25
C GLN A 394 17.18 -5.21 33.18
N HIS A 395 16.92 -4.78 31.94
CA HIS A 395 16.56 -5.63 30.81
C HIS A 395 17.27 -5.16 29.54
N ARG A 396 18.44 -5.77 29.25
CA ARG A 396 19.26 -5.44 28.07
C ARG A 396 19.18 -6.45 26.92
N LEU A 397 18.39 -7.52 27.09
CA LEU A 397 18.21 -8.56 26.07
C LEU A 397 16.79 -8.48 25.51
N VAL A 398 16.65 -8.78 24.23
CA VAL A 398 15.36 -8.85 23.53
C VAL A 398 14.92 -10.30 23.30
N ASP A 399 13.61 -10.52 23.26
CA ASP A 399 13.03 -11.83 22.92
C ASP A 399 12.96 -12.00 21.39
N VAL A 400 13.90 -12.77 20.85
CA VAL A 400 14.01 -13.03 19.41
C VAL A 400 12.80 -13.79 18.85
N ASN A 401 12.07 -14.54 19.68
CA ASN A 401 10.87 -15.28 19.24
C ASN A 401 9.65 -14.37 19.09
N ALA A 402 9.68 -13.16 19.65
CA ALA A 402 8.58 -12.19 19.58
C ALA A 402 8.71 -11.22 18.40
N ILE A 403 9.81 -11.25 17.63
CA ILE A 403 10.08 -10.31 16.53
C ILE A 403 8.95 -10.34 15.49
N ASN A 404 8.48 -11.53 15.11
CA ASN A 404 7.39 -11.70 14.14
C ASN A 404 6.04 -11.07 14.58
N GLN A 405 5.87 -10.75 15.86
CA GLN A 405 4.68 -10.09 16.41
C GLN A 405 4.90 -8.60 16.68
N LYS A 406 6.16 -8.15 16.79
CA LYS A 406 6.55 -6.81 17.24
C LYS A 406 7.29 -5.99 16.19
N PHE A 407 7.42 -6.50 14.98
CA PHE A 407 8.16 -5.89 13.90
C PHE A 407 7.36 -5.97 12.59
N ALA A 408 7.40 -4.93 11.77
CA ALA A 408 6.79 -4.89 10.44
C ALA A 408 5.29 -5.24 10.39
N SER A 409 4.52 -4.80 11.40
CA SER A 409 3.10 -5.16 11.45
C SER A 409 2.33 -4.56 10.27
N VAL A 410 1.35 -5.31 9.74
CA VAL A 410 0.48 -4.85 8.64
C VAL A 410 -0.20 -3.52 8.97
N ALA A 411 -0.58 -3.31 10.23
CA ALA A 411 -1.20 -2.07 10.68
C ALA A 411 -0.23 -0.88 10.61
N TRP A 412 1.06 -1.09 10.91
CA TRP A 412 2.07 -0.04 10.84
C TRP A 412 2.48 0.29 9.42
N GLN A 413 2.64 -0.72 8.55
CA GLN A 413 2.85 -0.52 7.12
C GLN A 413 1.68 0.26 6.50
N LYS A 414 0.44 -0.06 6.90
CA LYS A 414 -0.74 0.70 6.49
C LYS A 414 -0.69 2.15 6.96
N GLU A 415 -0.37 2.40 8.22
CA GLU A 415 -0.28 3.77 8.76
C GLU A 415 0.78 4.59 8.00
N ALA A 416 1.95 4.00 7.74
CA ALA A 416 3.02 4.65 6.98
C ALA A 416 2.60 4.96 5.53
N GLN A 417 1.91 4.02 4.86
CA GLN A 417 1.33 4.25 3.55
C GLN A 417 0.26 5.36 3.58
N ASP A 418 -0.61 5.39 4.58
CA ASP A 418 -1.67 6.39 4.70
C ASP A 418 -1.07 7.80 4.94
N ILE A 419 0.05 7.91 5.67
CA ILE A 419 0.81 9.17 5.82
C ILE A 419 1.41 9.60 4.47
N SER A 420 2.03 8.66 3.73
CA SER A 420 2.57 8.93 2.40
C SER A 420 1.50 9.40 1.42
N ASP A 421 0.32 8.77 1.44
CA ASP A 421 -0.81 9.11 0.58
C ASP A 421 -1.27 10.56 0.79
N ARG A 422 -1.24 11.06 2.04
CA ARG A 422 -1.57 12.46 2.35
C ARG A 422 -0.51 13.46 1.88
N GLY A 423 0.76 13.04 1.80
CA GLY A 423 1.89 13.90 1.47
C GLY A 423 2.08 14.20 -0.02
N VAL A 424 1.50 13.38 -0.90
CA VAL A 424 1.60 13.58 -2.35
C VAL A 424 1.01 14.93 -2.75
N THR A 425 1.79 15.73 -3.51
CA THR A 425 1.46 17.11 -3.84
C THR A 425 1.44 17.32 -5.35
N LEU A 426 0.34 17.82 -5.91
CA LEU A 426 0.25 18.19 -7.33
C LEU A 426 0.69 19.64 -7.52
N LEU A 427 1.73 19.84 -8.32
CA LEU A 427 2.34 21.16 -8.54
C LEU A 427 1.88 21.83 -9.84
N ARG A 428 1.58 21.03 -10.86
CA ARG A 428 1.02 21.51 -12.12
C ARG A 428 0.05 20.49 -12.67
N ASP A 429 -1.04 20.97 -13.24
CA ASP A 429 -1.93 20.18 -14.10
C ASP A 429 -2.74 21.10 -15.03
N THR A 430 -2.04 21.93 -15.80
CA THR A 430 -2.67 22.88 -16.74
C THR A 430 -3.64 22.21 -17.73
N PRO A 431 -3.34 21.03 -18.30
CA PRO A 431 -4.25 20.31 -19.17
C PRO A 431 -5.34 19.49 -18.44
N HIS A 432 -5.40 19.55 -17.10
CA HIS A 432 -6.35 18.78 -16.28
C HIS A 432 -6.34 17.27 -16.61
N ARG A 433 -5.14 16.67 -16.68
CA ARG A 433 -4.96 15.26 -17.03
C ARG A 433 -5.34 14.31 -15.89
N LEU A 434 -5.27 14.78 -14.65
CA LEU A 434 -5.51 13.96 -13.47
C LEU A 434 -6.94 14.14 -12.93
N PRO A 435 -7.56 13.07 -12.40
CA PRO A 435 -7.06 11.69 -12.37
C PRO A 435 -7.20 10.97 -13.72
N LEU A 436 -6.31 10.01 -13.97
CA LEU A 436 -6.40 9.05 -15.07
C LEU A 436 -7.57 8.09 -14.86
N ASP A 437 -8.18 7.67 -15.96
CA ASP A 437 -9.33 6.77 -15.98
C ASP A 437 -8.94 5.36 -16.42
N GLY A 438 -8.63 4.50 -15.46
CA GLY A 438 -8.29 3.09 -15.72
C GLY A 438 -9.47 2.22 -16.21
N THR A 439 -10.69 2.77 -16.32
CA THR A 439 -11.81 2.04 -16.92
C THR A 439 -11.77 2.10 -18.45
N LYS A 440 -10.99 3.01 -19.02
CA LYS A 440 -10.85 3.22 -20.47
C LYS A 440 -9.61 2.49 -21.02
N PRO A 441 -9.65 2.02 -22.27
CA PRO A 441 -8.48 1.41 -22.89
C PRO A 441 -7.33 2.42 -22.96
N SER A 442 -6.15 2.02 -22.50
CA SER A 442 -4.98 2.88 -22.53
C SER A 442 -3.67 2.11 -22.37
N ARG A 443 -2.64 2.56 -23.09
CA ARG A 443 -1.27 2.03 -23.05
C ARG A 443 -0.34 3.11 -22.52
N ALA A 444 0.53 2.73 -21.59
CA ALA A 444 1.50 3.65 -21.00
C ALA A 444 2.94 3.33 -21.41
N LEU A 445 3.73 4.39 -21.56
CA LEU A 445 5.19 4.33 -21.51
C LEU A 445 5.64 4.82 -20.12
N LEU A 446 6.27 3.96 -19.33
CA LEU A 446 6.94 4.34 -18.09
C LEU A 446 8.43 4.58 -18.37
N LEU A 447 8.89 5.80 -18.08
CA LEU A 447 10.31 6.16 -18.07
C LEU A 447 10.74 6.26 -16.61
N ALA A 448 11.42 5.25 -16.08
CA ALA A 448 11.90 5.22 -14.69
C ALA A 448 13.39 5.52 -14.64
N PHE A 449 13.75 6.77 -14.31
CA PHE A 449 15.12 7.26 -14.33
C PHE A 449 15.62 7.52 -12.91
N TYR A 450 16.70 6.83 -12.54
CA TYR A 450 17.29 6.86 -11.22
C TYR A 450 18.64 7.56 -11.25
N ALA A 451 18.83 8.58 -10.42
CA ALA A 451 20.06 9.37 -10.35
C ALA A 451 21.21 8.69 -9.56
N ASP A 452 21.06 7.41 -9.23
CA ASP A 452 21.97 6.58 -8.44
C ASP A 452 21.93 5.13 -8.98
N PRO A 453 22.86 4.24 -8.60
CA PRO A 453 22.78 2.82 -8.95
C PRO A 453 21.56 2.15 -8.29
N GLU A 454 20.64 1.63 -9.11
CA GLU A 454 19.44 0.91 -8.68
C GLU A 454 19.13 -0.16 -9.74
N PRO A 455 19.21 -1.45 -9.43
CA PRO A 455 18.97 -2.51 -10.41
C PRO A 455 17.52 -2.59 -10.91
N TYR A 456 16.53 -2.17 -10.10
CA TYR A 456 15.12 -2.24 -10.47
C TYR A 456 14.38 -0.90 -10.28
N PRO A 457 14.75 0.18 -11.01
CA PRO A 457 14.10 1.48 -10.85
C PRO A 457 12.60 1.41 -11.07
N GLY A 458 11.84 1.97 -10.14
CA GLY A 458 10.39 2.16 -10.24
C GLY A 458 9.55 0.87 -10.22
N GLU A 459 10.05 -0.24 -9.67
CA GLU A 459 9.33 -1.53 -9.67
C GLU A 459 7.95 -1.45 -8.99
N ASP A 460 7.85 -0.79 -7.83
CA ASP A 460 6.57 -0.63 -7.13
C ASP A 460 5.59 0.23 -7.92
N LEU A 461 6.08 1.32 -8.52
CA LEU A 461 5.28 2.16 -9.40
C LEU A 461 4.79 1.35 -10.62
N GLU A 462 5.68 0.61 -11.29
CA GLU A 462 5.33 -0.20 -12.46
C GLU A 462 4.24 -1.23 -12.12
N ARG A 463 4.38 -1.92 -10.97
CA ARG A 463 3.39 -2.91 -10.52
C ARG A 463 2.01 -2.28 -10.37
N GLU A 464 1.91 -1.12 -9.74
CA GLU A 464 0.65 -0.39 -9.60
C GLU A 464 0.10 0.07 -10.96
N LEU A 465 0.94 0.61 -11.85
CA LEU A 465 0.54 1.05 -13.19
C LEU A 465 0.04 -0.11 -14.05
N ARG A 466 0.69 -1.28 -14.01
CA ARG A 466 0.28 -2.50 -14.73
C ARG A 466 -1.08 -3.03 -14.27
N SER A 467 -1.50 -2.72 -13.04
CA SER A 467 -2.84 -3.05 -12.56
C SER A 467 -3.94 -2.16 -13.19
N ARG A 468 -3.59 -1.05 -13.82
CA ARG A 468 -4.55 -0.05 -14.32
C ARG A 468 -4.52 0.14 -15.83
N PHE A 469 -3.34 0.15 -16.44
CA PHE A 469 -3.19 0.20 -17.89
C PHE A 469 -3.40 -1.16 -18.54
N ASP A 470 -3.80 -1.17 -19.81
CA ASP A 470 -3.92 -2.42 -20.58
C ASP A 470 -2.52 -2.97 -20.95
N SER A 471 -1.55 -2.08 -21.14
CA SER A 471 -0.14 -2.43 -21.27
C SER A 471 0.77 -1.30 -20.78
N VAL A 472 1.89 -1.67 -20.18
CA VAL A 472 2.96 -0.73 -19.81
C VAL A 472 4.25 -1.18 -20.48
N THR A 473 4.82 -0.32 -21.33
CA THR A 473 6.20 -0.44 -21.82
C THR A 473 7.09 0.35 -20.88
N THR A 474 8.19 -0.22 -20.40
CA THR A 474 9.04 0.40 -19.39
C THR A 474 10.46 0.57 -19.92
N LEU A 475 10.99 1.78 -19.87
CA LEU A 475 12.41 2.06 -20.03
C LEU A 475 13.01 2.46 -18.69
N ARG A 476 14.13 1.85 -18.33
CA ARG A 476 14.84 2.07 -17.08
C ARG A 476 16.21 2.63 -17.36
N ALA A 477 16.58 3.64 -16.59
CA ALA A 477 17.94 4.14 -16.58
C ALA A 477 18.40 4.37 -15.14
N ASP A 478 19.66 4.06 -14.88
CA ASP A 478 20.36 4.34 -13.63
C ASP A 478 21.82 4.72 -13.96
N THR A 479 22.65 4.96 -12.95
CA THR A 479 24.04 5.40 -13.18
C THR A 479 25.03 4.24 -13.39
N ARG A 480 24.58 2.99 -13.34
CA ARG A 480 25.44 1.79 -13.36
C ARG A 480 24.96 0.67 -14.28
N PHE A 481 23.71 0.23 -14.18
CA PHE A 481 23.23 -0.99 -14.85
C PHE A 481 22.63 -0.71 -16.23
N ALA A 482 21.91 0.40 -16.38
CA ALA A 482 21.29 0.83 -17.62
C ALA A 482 21.58 2.31 -17.89
N ASN A 483 22.50 2.58 -18.82
CA ASN A 483 22.86 3.95 -19.22
C ASN A 483 21.77 4.57 -20.11
N ALA A 484 21.39 5.83 -19.85
CA ALA A 484 20.33 6.52 -20.60
C ALA A 484 20.72 6.90 -22.04
N GLY A 485 21.99 7.18 -22.31
CA GLY A 485 22.50 7.57 -23.63
C GLY A 485 22.38 6.50 -24.71
N ILE A 486 22.21 5.23 -24.33
CA ILE A 486 21.97 4.12 -25.28
C ILE A 486 20.49 3.79 -25.46
N LEU A 487 19.60 4.34 -24.64
CA LEU A 487 18.16 4.09 -24.73
C LEU A 487 17.55 4.91 -25.87
N LYS A 488 16.54 4.33 -26.52
CA LYS A 488 15.74 5.01 -27.53
C LYS A 488 14.28 4.98 -27.10
N LEU A 489 13.60 6.12 -27.20
CA LEU A 489 12.17 6.17 -26.98
C LEU A 489 11.47 5.26 -28.01
N PRO A 490 10.46 4.48 -27.60
CA PRO A 490 9.66 3.73 -28.55
C PRO A 490 8.86 4.70 -29.44
N PRO A 491 8.40 4.23 -30.61
CA PRO A 491 7.59 5.04 -31.51
C PRO A 491 6.35 5.62 -30.81
N PRO A 492 5.97 6.90 -31.01
CA PRO A 492 4.85 7.53 -30.31
C PRO A 492 3.53 6.76 -30.44
N GLU A 493 3.28 6.08 -31.55
CA GLU A 493 2.10 5.25 -31.79
C GLU A 493 1.99 4.03 -30.86
N SER A 494 3.06 3.64 -30.16
CA SER A 494 3.07 2.47 -29.28
C SER A 494 2.48 2.73 -27.89
N TYR A 495 2.25 3.99 -27.52
CA TYR A 495 1.66 4.38 -26.24
C TYR A 495 0.71 5.57 -26.40
N ASP A 496 -0.19 5.73 -25.43
CA ASP A 496 -1.21 6.79 -25.42
C ASP A 496 -0.85 7.90 -24.42
N ILE A 497 -0.07 7.55 -23.39
CA ILE A 497 0.44 8.46 -22.36
C ILE A 497 1.83 8.01 -21.88
N ALA A 498 2.69 8.97 -21.56
CA ALA A 498 3.98 8.71 -20.92
C ALA A 498 3.95 9.15 -19.45
N ILE A 499 4.48 8.31 -18.57
CA ILE A 499 4.76 8.61 -17.17
C ILE A 499 6.27 8.72 -17.02
N LEU A 500 6.77 9.93 -16.76
CA LEU A 500 8.18 10.21 -16.52
C LEU A 500 8.42 10.24 -15.00
N ALA A 501 9.02 9.18 -14.47
CA ALA A 501 9.35 9.04 -13.06
C ALA A 501 10.84 9.34 -12.82
N LEU A 502 11.12 10.44 -12.11
CA LEU A 502 12.47 10.91 -11.83
C LEU A 502 12.82 10.64 -10.36
N PHE A 503 13.71 9.69 -10.13
CA PHE A 503 14.15 9.29 -8.80
C PHE A 503 15.47 9.94 -8.46
N VAL A 504 15.46 10.84 -7.48
CA VAL A 504 16.65 11.54 -7.01
C VAL A 504 16.76 11.36 -5.51
N ARG A 505 17.72 10.55 -5.10
CA ARG A 505 18.03 10.37 -3.68
C ARG A 505 18.91 11.51 -3.18
N VAL A 506 18.56 12.02 -2.00
CA VAL A 506 19.43 12.84 -1.15
C VAL A 506 20.30 11.87 -0.34
N SER A 507 21.62 11.90 -0.54
CA SER A 507 22.56 10.98 0.11
C SER A 507 23.93 11.62 0.31
N ASP A 508 24.66 11.07 1.28
CA ASP A 508 26.03 11.44 1.60
C ASP A 508 26.98 11.24 0.42
N ARG A 509 27.99 12.12 0.33
CA ARG A 509 29.09 12.10 -0.66
C ARG A 509 28.66 12.25 -2.12
N LYS A 510 27.38 12.53 -2.38
CA LYS A 510 26.83 12.74 -3.75
C LYS A 510 27.06 14.16 -4.25
N GLY A 511 26.93 15.15 -3.36
CA GLY A 511 27.17 16.56 -3.67
C GLY A 511 26.17 17.25 -4.61
N ASN A 512 25.12 16.56 -5.10
CA ASN A 512 24.04 17.15 -5.90
C ASN A 512 22.71 16.39 -5.73
N VAL A 513 21.61 17.06 -6.06
CA VAL A 513 20.22 16.54 -6.03
C VAL A 513 19.52 16.74 -7.38
N ASP A 514 20.26 16.51 -8.46
CA ASP A 514 19.77 16.64 -9.84
C ASP A 514 19.77 15.30 -10.58
N VAL A 515 19.12 15.26 -11.73
CA VAL A 515 19.12 14.14 -12.67
C VAL A 515 20.38 14.22 -13.55
N PRO A 516 21.09 13.10 -13.80
CA PRO A 516 22.23 13.07 -14.72
C PRO A 516 21.91 13.64 -16.11
N ALA A 517 22.88 14.31 -16.73
CA ALA A 517 22.69 15.02 -18.01
C ALA A 517 22.11 14.15 -19.13
N GLU A 518 22.54 12.89 -19.24
CA GLU A 518 22.03 11.95 -20.24
C GLU A 518 20.56 11.56 -19.99
N GLN A 519 20.18 11.37 -18.73
CA GLN A 519 18.79 11.10 -18.33
C GLN A 519 17.91 12.34 -18.57
N ALA A 520 18.42 13.53 -18.25
CA ALA A 520 17.74 14.80 -18.52
C ALA A 520 17.52 15.01 -20.03
N ALA A 521 18.53 14.73 -20.87
CA ALA A 521 18.40 14.82 -22.32
C ALA A 521 17.34 13.86 -22.88
N LEU A 522 17.26 12.64 -22.37
CA LEU A 522 16.22 11.67 -22.75
C LEU A 522 14.83 12.10 -22.26
N ALA A 523 14.72 12.64 -21.04
CA ALA A 523 13.49 13.24 -20.53
C ALA A 523 13.03 14.45 -21.37
N GLU A 524 13.95 15.29 -21.82
CA GLU A 524 13.63 16.42 -22.71
C GLU A 524 13.11 15.96 -24.08
N GLN A 525 13.49 14.76 -24.56
CA GLN A 525 12.95 14.20 -25.80
C GLN A 525 11.48 13.79 -25.66
N ILE A 526 11.05 13.26 -24.51
CA ILE A 526 9.65 12.81 -24.36
C ILE A 526 8.67 14.00 -24.41
N TYR A 527 9.05 15.17 -23.88
CA TYR A 527 8.22 16.39 -23.97
C TYR A 527 8.12 16.97 -25.39
N LYS A 528 9.03 16.58 -26.30
CA LYS A 528 8.96 16.98 -27.72
C LYS A 528 8.06 16.07 -28.54
N THR A 529 7.52 15.02 -27.94
CA THR A 529 6.50 14.18 -28.57
C THR A 529 5.13 14.86 -28.43
N ASP A 530 4.23 14.66 -29.40
CA ASP A 530 2.84 15.13 -29.30
C ASP A 530 1.99 14.31 -28.30
N LYS A 531 2.64 13.52 -27.42
CA LYS A 531 1.98 12.62 -26.48
C LYS A 531 1.82 13.29 -25.12
N PRO A 532 0.71 13.04 -24.41
CA PRO A 532 0.56 13.41 -23.00
C PRO A 532 1.72 12.87 -22.15
N VAL A 533 2.35 13.75 -21.36
CA VAL A 533 3.39 13.39 -20.39
C VAL A 533 2.95 13.82 -18.99
N ILE A 534 3.03 12.90 -18.04
CA ILE A 534 2.88 13.20 -16.61
C ILE A 534 4.22 12.93 -15.93
N THR A 535 4.75 13.93 -15.24
CA THR A 535 6.04 13.83 -14.56
C THR A 535 5.84 13.66 -13.07
N VAL A 536 6.55 12.71 -12.48
CA VAL A 536 6.54 12.43 -11.05
C VAL A 536 7.95 12.57 -10.51
N GLY A 537 8.14 13.53 -9.59
CA GLY A 537 9.39 13.74 -8.87
C GLY A 537 9.44 12.91 -7.59
N PHE A 538 10.30 11.89 -7.57
CA PHE A 538 10.61 11.06 -6.41
C PHE A 538 11.91 11.55 -5.76
N GLY A 539 11.82 12.62 -4.99
CA GLY A 539 12.97 13.29 -4.40
C GLY A 539 12.74 14.78 -4.27
N SER A 540 13.74 15.58 -4.62
CA SER A 540 13.68 17.03 -4.44
C SER A 540 12.52 17.70 -5.20
N PRO A 541 11.69 18.53 -4.55
CA PRO A 541 10.60 19.24 -5.24
C PRO A 541 11.12 20.33 -6.20
N TYR A 542 12.37 20.76 -6.04
CA TYR A 542 13.00 21.78 -6.90
C TYR A 542 13.29 21.27 -8.32
N LEU A 543 13.27 19.95 -8.54
CA LEU A 543 13.56 19.33 -9.84
C LEU A 543 12.62 19.83 -10.96
N ILE A 544 11.43 20.32 -10.61
CA ILE A 544 10.50 20.93 -11.58
C ILE A 544 11.12 22.11 -12.33
N GLU A 545 12.08 22.83 -11.73
CA GLU A 545 12.79 23.95 -12.37
C GLU A 545 13.61 23.50 -13.59
N ARG A 546 14.11 22.25 -13.59
CA ARG A 546 14.86 21.67 -14.71
C ARG A 546 13.98 21.38 -15.91
N PHE A 547 12.68 21.20 -15.70
CA PHE A 547 11.71 20.81 -16.73
C PHE A 547 10.56 21.81 -16.83
N PRO A 548 10.81 23.06 -17.28
CA PRO A 548 9.76 24.08 -17.39
C PRO A 548 8.64 23.67 -18.36
N GLN A 549 8.94 22.79 -19.32
CA GLN A 549 7.99 22.24 -20.30
C GLN A 549 6.96 21.26 -19.69
N ALA A 550 7.17 20.78 -18.46
CA ALA A 550 6.28 19.81 -17.84
C ALA A 550 4.93 20.47 -17.46
N GLU A 551 3.87 20.04 -18.15
CA GLU A 551 2.51 20.54 -17.97
C GLU A 551 1.77 19.93 -16.78
N THR A 552 2.09 18.67 -16.44
CA THR A 552 1.55 17.95 -15.28
C THR A 552 2.72 17.42 -14.43
N TRP A 553 2.78 17.83 -13.16
CA TRP A 553 3.87 17.49 -12.23
C TRP A 553 3.37 17.12 -10.84
N LEU A 554 3.70 15.91 -10.40
CA LEU A 554 3.41 15.39 -9.07
C LEU A 554 4.72 15.26 -8.25
N ALA A 555 4.73 15.74 -7.02
CA ALA A 555 5.83 15.59 -6.08
C ALA A 555 5.51 14.52 -5.03
N ALA A 556 6.38 13.51 -4.92
CA ALA A 556 6.30 12.43 -3.93
C ALA A 556 7.38 12.53 -2.83
N PHE A 557 8.32 13.48 -2.97
CA PHE A 557 9.35 13.85 -1.98
C PHE A 557 10.32 12.75 -1.53
N GLY A 558 10.27 11.56 -2.12
CA GLY A 558 11.14 10.44 -1.74
C GLY A 558 11.03 9.27 -2.71
N ILE A 559 11.94 8.31 -2.55
CA ILE A 559 12.12 7.15 -3.43
C ILE A 559 11.55 5.84 -2.83
N SER A 560 10.93 5.90 -1.65
CA SER A 560 10.42 4.72 -0.95
C SER A 560 9.29 4.04 -1.73
N ASP A 561 9.09 2.77 -1.43
CA ASP A 561 7.95 1.96 -1.86
C ASP A 561 6.61 2.67 -1.58
N VAL A 562 6.42 3.20 -0.37
CA VAL A 562 5.19 3.94 -0.02
C VAL A 562 4.97 5.16 -0.90
N ALA A 563 6.04 5.90 -1.27
CA ALA A 563 5.95 7.06 -2.15
C ALA A 563 5.58 6.66 -3.59
N GLN A 564 6.16 5.57 -4.09
CA GLN A 564 5.84 5.01 -5.41
C GLN A 564 4.37 4.56 -5.50
N ILE A 565 3.89 3.85 -4.47
CA ILE A 565 2.50 3.41 -4.38
C ILE A 565 1.57 4.63 -4.27
N SER A 566 1.89 5.61 -3.43
CA SER A 566 1.06 6.82 -3.29
C SER A 566 0.96 7.61 -4.59
N ALA A 567 2.06 7.74 -5.34
CA ALA A 567 2.05 8.38 -6.65
C ALA A 567 1.11 7.66 -7.62
N ALA A 568 1.19 6.33 -7.73
CA ALA A 568 0.29 5.57 -8.59
C ALA A 568 -1.19 5.71 -8.17
N ARG A 569 -1.47 5.68 -6.86
CA ARG A 569 -2.83 5.90 -6.32
C ARG A 569 -3.36 7.29 -6.69
N ALA A 570 -2.53 8.32 -6.55
CA ALA A 570 -2.87 9.69 -6.91
C ALA A 570 -3.15 9.85 -8.41
N LEU A 571 -2.31 9.24 -9.26
CA LEU A 571 -2.47 9.28 -10.72
C LEU A 571 -3.85 8.78 -11.17
N PHE A 572 -4.42 7.78 -10.51
CA PHE A 572 -5.74 7.22 -10.83
C PHE A 572 -6.87 7.73 -9.93
N GLY A 573 -6.60 8.68 -9.03
CA GLY A 573 -7.60 9.20 -8.09
C GLY A 573 -8.05 8.20 -7.03
N GLN A 574 -7.31 7.13 -6.78
CA GLN A 574 -7.61 6.18 -5.69
C GLN A 574 -7.54 6.84 -4.31
N ILE A 575 -6.69 7.85 -4.20
CA ILE A 575 -6.61 8.76 -3.05
C ILE A 575 -6.88 10.19 -3.54
N PRO A 576 -7.42 11.07 -2.68
CA PRO A 576 -7.43 12.48 -3.00
C PRO A 576 -6.01 13.03 -2.96
N VAL A 577 -5.70 14.00 -3.82
CA VAL A 577 -4.43 14.75 -3.76
C VAL A 577 -4.65 16.00 -2.93
N ARG A 578 -3.93 16.12 -1.81
CA ARG A 578 -4.11 17.21 -0.83
C ARG A 578 -2.80 17.70 -0.19
N GLY A 579 -1.66 17.16 -0.62
CA GLY A 579 -0.37 17.63 -0.14
C GLY A 579 -0.14 19.07 -0.56
N HIS A 580 0.56 19.82 0.29
CA HIS A 580 0.98 21.20 0.02
C HIS A 580 2.48 21.32 0.26
N LEU A 581 3.18 22.09 -0.57
CA LEU A 581 4.61 22.29 -0.46
C LEU A 581 4.99 22.85 0.92
N PRO A 582 5.91 22.21 1.66
CA PRO A 582 6.46 22.79 2.89
C PRO A 582 7.65 23.74 2.62
N VAL A 583 7.97 23.99 1.35
CA VAL A 583 9.07 24.82 0.86
C VAL A 583 8.65 25.67 -0.34
N THR A 584 9.33 26.78 -0.57
CA THR A 584 9.18 27.61 -1.75
C THR A 584 10.08 27.09 -2.87
N VAL A 585 9.55 26.94 -4.09
CA VAL A 585 10.30 26.61 -5.31
C VAL A 585 10.46 27.88 -6.16
N PRO A 586 11.59 28.60 -6.06
CA PRO A 586 11.72 29.95 -6.60
C PRO A 586 11.63 30.03 -8.13
N GLY A 587 12.27 29.11 -8.85
CA GLY A 587 12.41 29.14 -10.31
C GLY A 587 11.10 28.96 -11.07
N VAL A 588 10.03 28.53 -10.39
CA VAL A 588 8.68 28.39 -10.96
C VAL A 588 7.62 29.17 -10.18
N ASN A 589 8.04 30.09 -9.30
CA ASN A 589 7.19 30.94 -8.48
C ASN A 589 6.10 30.21 -7.68
N MET A 590 6.44 29.05 -7.10
CA MET A 590 5.56 28.32 -6.17
C MET A 590 6.02 28.57 -4.74
N LYS A 591 5.14 29.08 -3.88
CA LYS A 591 5.45 29.35 -2.48
C LYS A 591 5.14 28.14 -1.60
N ALA A 592 5.76 28.08 -0.42
CA ALA A 592 5.30 27.18 0.63
C ALA A 592 3.80 27.36 0.87
N GLY A 593 3.09 26.25 1.09
CA GLY A 593 1.64 26.16 1.16
C GLY A 593 0.95 25.95 -0.20
N PHE A 594 1.66 25.94 -1.32
CA PHE A 594 1.06 25.68 -2.64
C PHE A 594 0.85 24.19 -2.90
N GLY A 595 -0.30 23.83 -3.49
CA GLY A 595 -0.64 22.50 -3.97
C GLY A 595 -2.01 22.52 -4.66
N ILE A 596 -2.16 21.79 -5.76
CA ILE A 596 -3.45 21.64 -6.45
C ILE A 596 -4.19 20.47 -5.78
N GLU A 597 -5.37 20.73 -5.24
CA GLU A 597 -6.20 19.67 -4.66
C GLU A 597 -7.02 18.94 -5.73
N LEU A 598 -7.07 17.62 -5.64
CA LEU A 598 -7.95 16.77 -6.45
C LEU A 598 -8.78 15.84 -5.56
N PRO A 599 -10.10 15.70 -5.80
CA PRO A 599 -10.90 14.72 -5.09
C PRO A 599 -10.50 13.30 -5.53
N ALA A 600 -10.74 12.33 -4.65
CA ALA A 600 -10.65 10.93 -5.04
C ALA A 600 -11.73 10.61 -6.08
N ASN A 601 -11.39 9.78 -7.07
CA ASN A 601 -12.30 9.14 -8.00
C ASN A 601 -12.36 7.65 -7.66
N PRO A 602 -13.40 7.16 -6.95
CA PRO A 602 -13.43 5.78 -6.45
C PRO A 602 -13.52 4.70 -7.54
N MET A 603 -13.75 5.07 -8.82
CA MET A 603 -13.95 4.14 -9.94
C MET A 603 -15.04 3.07 -9.65
N THR A 604 -16.08 3.46 -8.92
CA THR A 604 -17.28 2.66 -8.65
C THR A 604 -18.46 3.17 -9.45
N VAL A 605 -19.45 2.30 -9.65
CA VAL A 605 -20.72 2.71 -10.23
C VAL A 605 -21.39 3.72 -9.31
N GLN A 606 -21.89 4.82 -9.87
CA GLN A 606 -22.55 5.90 -9.13
C GLN A 606 -24.06 5.68 -9.13
N SER A 607 -24.78 6.21 -8.15
CA SER A 607 -26.25 6.19 -8.21
C SER A 607 -26.76 6.99 -9.41
N MET A 608 -27.78 6.48 -10.09
CA MET A 608 -28.51 7.20 -11.12
C MET A 608 -29.29 8.36 -10.51
N GLU A 609 -29.33 9.51 -11.19
CA GLU A 609 -30.14 10.64 -10.72
C GLU A 609 -31.64 10.33 -10.81
N THR A 610 -32.45 10.94 -9.94
CA THR A 610 -33.91 10.69 -9.86
C THR A 610 -34.64 10.81 -11.20
N GLN A 611 -34.24 11.77 -12.03
CA GLN A 611 -34.83 11.95 -13.36
C GLN A 611 -34.47 10.80 -14.32
N GLY A 612 -33.24 10.29 -14.25
CA GLY A 612 -32.82 9.12 -15.03
C GLY A 612 -33.53 7.85 -14.57
N GLU A 613 -33.67 7.66 -13.25
CA GLU A 613 -34.39 6.51 -12.71
C GLU A 613 -35.89 6.56 -13.09
N ALA A 614 -36.51 7.74 -13.10
CA ALA A 614 -37.91 7.91 -13.50
C ALA A 614 -38.18 7.46 -14.95
N GLN A 615 -37.18 7.53 -15.84
CA GLN A 615 -37.32 7.04 -17.22
C GLN A 615 -37.55 5.52 -17.26
N LEU A 616 -37.06 4.77 -16.27
CA LEU A 616 -37.19 3.31 -16.19
C LEU A 616 -38.58 2.84 -15.74
N GLN A 617 -39.55 3.74 -15.52
CA GLN A 617 -40.90 3.38 -15.09
C GLN A 617 -41.57 2.29 -15.98
N PRO A 618 -41.48 2.31 -17.33
CA PRO A 618 -42.04 1.24 -18.15
C PRO A 618 -41.46 -0.16 -17.82
N ALA A 619 -40.16 -0.23 -17.47
CA ALA A 619 -39.54 -1.48 -17.04
C ALA A 619 -40.05 -1.94 -15.67
N TYR A 620 -40.32 -1.01 -14.77
CA TYR A 620 -40.91 -1.29 -13.46
C TYR A 620 -42.34 -1.82 -13.60
N ASP A 621 -43.15 -1.24 -14.49
CA ASP A 621 -44.51 -1.69 -14.78
C ASP A 621 -44.54 -3.14 -15.29
N VAL A 622 -43.54 -3.55 -16.09
CA VAL A 622 -43.40 -4.95 -16.54
C VAL A 622 -43.18 -5.90 -15.35
N ILE A 623 -42.37 -5.52 -14.37
CA ILE A 623 -42.13 -6.34 -13.16
C ILE A 623 -43.37 -6.39 -12.28
N GLU A 624 -44.01 -5.24 -12.04
CA GLU A 624 -45.23 -5.16 -11.23
C GLU A 624 -46.36 -5.99 -11.84
N LYS A 625 -46.54 -5.92 -13.17
CA LYS A 625 -47.46 -6.79 -13.89
C LYS A 625 -47.09 -8.26 -13.75
N ALA A 626 -45.82 -8.62 -13.89
CA ALA A 626 -45.38 -10.00 -13.73
C ALA A 626 -45.64 -10.53 -12.30
N ILE A 627 -45.52 -9.69 -11.26
CA ILE A 627 -45.87 -10.05 -9.88
C ILE A 627 -47.39 -10.23 -9.73
N ALA A 628 -48.19 -9.30 -10.25
CA ALA A 628 -49.65 -9.38 -10.23
C ALA A 628 -50.16 -10.66 -10.94
N ASP A 629 -49.52 -11.01 -12.05
CA ASP A 629 -49.79 -12.23 -12.83
C ASP A 629 -49.23 -13.50 -12.16
N LYS A 630 -48.66 -13.41 -10.95
CA LYS A 630 -48.02 -14.52 -10.22
C LYS A 630 -46.90 -15.20 -11.02
N GLY A 631 -46.11 -14.42 -11.75
CA GLY A 631 -44.88 -14.87 -12.40
C GLY A 631 -43.74 -15.13 -11.41
N PHE A 632 -43.68 -14.35 -10.34
CA PHE A 632 -42.82 -14.54 -9.16
C PHE A 632 -43.38 -13.67 -8.01
N PRO A 633 -43.16 -14.03 -6.73
CA PRO A 633 -43.67 -13.24 -5.60
C PRO A 633 -42.92 -11.92 -5.38
N GLY A 634 -41.63 -11.87 -5.75
CA GLY A 634 -40.82 -10.67 -5.61
C GLY A 634 -39.59 -10.68 -6.51
N ALA A 635 -39.05 -9.49 -6.73
CA ALA A 635 -37.90 -9.27 -7.60
C ALA A 635 -37.05 -8.09 -7.12
N THR A 636 -35.78 -8.08 -7.53
CA THR A 636 -34.93 -6.89 -7.49
C THR A 636 -34.30 -6.70 -8.86
N LEU A 637 -34.44 -5.50 -9.42
CA LEU A 637 -33.87 -5.06 -10.68
C LEU A 637 -32.71 -4.11 -10.41
N ALA A 638 -31.58 -4.32 -11.07
CA ALA A 638 -30.51 -3.35 -11.17
C ALA A 638 -30.24 -3.03 -12.65
N VAL A 639 -30.24 -1.74 -13.00
CA VAL A 639 -29.92 -1.24 -14.34
C VAL A 639 -28.72 -0.30 -14.22
N GLY A 640 -27.62 -0.69 -14.85
CA GLY A 640 -26.42 0.15 -14.97
C GLY A 640 -26.35 0.75 -16.36
N TYR A 641 -26.26 2.07 -16.48
CA TYR A 641 -26.12 2.76 -17.77
C TYR A 641 -25.08 3.88 -17.66
N ARG A 642 -24.02 3.82 -18.47
CA ARG A 642 -22.93 4.82 -18.50
C ARG A 642 -22.34 5.13 -17.10
N GLY A 643 -22.13 4.09 -16.31
CA GLY A 643 -21.58 4.19 -14.95
C GLY A 643 -22.58 4.68 -13.89
N LYS A 644 -23.87 4.77 -14.22
CA LYS A 644 -24.96 5.13 -13.30
C LYS A 644 -25.85 3.91 -13.01
N LEU A 645 -26.20 3.68 -11.75
CA LEU A 645 -26.94 2.52 -11.27
C LEU A 645 -28.29 2.91 -10.66
N ALA A 646 -29.36 2.31 -11.17
CA ALA A 646 -30.66 2.26 -10.50
C ALA A 646 -30.90 0.87 -9.92
N VAL A 647 -31.32 0.77 -8.66
CA VAL A 647 -31.69 -0.50 -8.01
C VAL A 647 -33.07 -0.37 -7.38
N ARG A 648 -34.02 -1.21 -7.80
CA ARG A 648 -35.39 -1.20 -7.28
C ARG A 648 -35.86 -2.61 -6.95
N SER A 649 -36.53 -2.74 -5.79
CA SER A 649 -37.10 -3.99 -5.31
C SER A 649 -38.62 -3.96 -5.37
N PHE A 650 -39.23 -5.11 -5.64
CA PHE A 650 -40.65 -5.29 -5.90
C PHE A 650 -41.20 -6.52 -5.20
N GLY A 651 -42.44 -6.43 -4.74
CA GLY A 651 -43.17 -7.56 -4.15
C GLY A 651 -42.62 -8.03 -2.80
N LYS A 652 -42.78 -9.33 -2.52
CA LYS A 652 -42.46 -9.97 -1.25
C LYS A 652 -41.63 -11.23 -1.45
N LEU A 653 -41.04 -11.75 -0.37
CA LEU A 653 -40.25 -12.98 -0.43
C LEU A 653 -41.08 -14.21 -0.87
N SER A 654 -42.36 -14.26 -0.51
CA SER A 654 -43.29 -15.33 -0.92
C SER A 654 -44.68 -14.76 -1.19
N TYR A 655 -45.61 -15.61 -1.64
CA TYR A 655 -47.02 -15.22 -1.82
C TYR A 655 -47.80 -15.12 -0.50
N ASP A 656 -47.18 -15.42 0.65
CA ASP A 656 -47.82 -15.24 1.96
C ASP A 656 -48.08 -13.76 2.24
N ALA A 657 -49.28 -13.44 2.71
CA ALA A 657 -49.66 -12.08 3.08
C ALA A 657 -48.72 -11.45 4.12
N LYS A 658 -48.16 -12.27 5.04
CA LYS A 658 -47.23 -11.86 6.09
C LYS A 658 -45.75 -11.91 5.67
N ALA A 659 -45.45 -12.31 4.44
CA ALA A 659 -44.06 -12.34 3.96
C ALA A 659 -43.45 -10.94 3.96
N ALA A 660 -42.16 -10.87 4.29
CA ALA A 660 -41.40 -9.62 4.22
C ALA A 660 -41.35 -9.08 2.78
N ALA A 661 -41.35 -7.76 2.65
CA ALA A 661 -41.08 -7.10 1.37
C ALA A 661 -39.65 -7.40 0.91
N THR A 662 -39.44 -7.43 -0.40
CA THR A 662 -38.07 -7.44 -0.95
C THR A 662 -37.39 -6.10 -0.71
N ALA A 663 -36.06 -6.14 -0.63
CA ALA A 663 -35.20 -4.98 -0.49
C ALA A 663 -33.96 -5.15 -1.37
N PRO A 664 -33.17 -4.09 -1.64
CA PRO A 664 -31.92 -4.21 -2.39
C PRO A 664 -30.93 -5.23 -1.80
N THR A 665 -31.02 -5.47 -0.48
CA THR A 665 -30.24 -6.44 0.28
C THR A 665 -30.82 -7.86 0.27
N THR A 666 -32.02 -8.08 -0.31
CA THR A 666 -32.61 -9.42 -0.44
C THR A 666 -31.70 -10.29 -1.28
N MET A 667 -31.30 -11.42 -0.71
CA MET A 667 -30.45 -12.39 -1.37
C MET A 667 -31.32 -13.39 -2.15
N TYR A 668 -30.87 -13.75 -3.35
CA TYR A 668 -31.53 -14.73 -4.20
C TYR A 668 -30.58 -15.89 -4.49
N VAL A 669 -31.10 -17.11 -4.61
CA VAL A 669 -30.38 -18.21 -5.26
C VAL A 669 -30.22 -17.83 -6.73
N ILE A 670 -29.01 -17.54 -7.19
CA ILE A 670 -28.80 -17.05 -8.57
C ILE A 670 -28.71 -18.17 -9.61
N ALA A 671 -28.82 -19.43 -9.16
CA ALA A 671 -28.82 -20.63 -9.99
C ALA A 671 -27.68 -20.60 -11.02
N SER A 672 -27.98 -20.79 -12.30
CA SER A 672 -26.96 -20.91 -13.35
C SER A 672 -26.13 -19.65 -13.60
N LEU A 673 -26.48 -18.48 -13.03
CA LEU A 673 -25.55 -17.35 -13.01
C LEU A 673 -24.25 -17.68 -12.26
N THR A 674 -24.23 -18.71 -11.40
CA THR A 674 -23.01 -19.24 -10.78
C THR A 674 -21.93 -19.58 -11.81
N LYS A 675 -22.32 -20.12 -12.96
CA LYS A 675 -21.39 -20.50 -14.04
C LYS A 675 -20.52 -19.34 -14.46
N VAL A 676 -21.15 -18.21 -14.73
CA VAL A 676 -20.48 -17.05 -15.33
C VAL A 676 -19.85 -16.15 -14.27
N VAL A 677 -20.53 -15.96 -13.14
CA VAL A 677 -20.05 -15.11 -12.03
C VAL A 677 -18.87 -15.74 -11.29
N ALA A 678 -18.84 -17.07 -11.12
CA ALA A 678 -17.75 -17.77 -10.42
C ALA A 678 -16.87 -18.56 -11.39
N THR A 679 -17.34 -19.68 -11.93
CA THR A 679 -16.49 -20.65 -12.62
C THR A 679 -15.82 -20.10 -13.87
N THR A 680 -16.58 -19.47 -14.76
CA THR A 680 -16.07 -18.88 -16.01
C THR A 680 -15.08 -17.77 -15.71
N THR A 681 -15.38 -16.91 -14.72
CA THR A 681 -14.47 -15.82 -14.32
C THR A 681 -13.17 -16.35 -13.70
N LEU A 682 -13.22 -17.40 -12.89
CA LEU A 682 -12.02 -18.06 -12.36
C LEU A 682 -11.20 -18.73 -13.47
N VAL A 683 -11.85 -19.37 -14.44
CA VAL A 683 -11.19 -19.98 -15.60
C VAL A 683 -10.54 -18.92 -16.46
N ALA A 684 -11.20 -17.78 -16.69
CA ALA A 684 -10.61 -16.63 -17.36
C ALA A 684 -9.34 -16.15 -16.65
N LYS A 685 -9.40 -16.03 -15.32
CA LYS A 685 -8.24 -15.62 -14.52
C LYS A 685 -7.09 -16.64 -14.58
N LEU A 686 -7.39 -17.94 -14.60
CA LEU A 686 -6.38 -18.99 -14.77
C LEU A 686 -5.74 -18.97 -16.16
N ALA A 687 -6.50 -18.61 -17.20
CA ALA A 687 -6.01 -18.48 -18.56
C ALA A 687 -5.06 -17.28 -18.76
N GLU A 688 -5.14 -16.26 -17.91
CA GLU A 688 -4.22 -15.09 -17.94
C GLU A 688 -2.78 -15.42 -17.55
N GLY A 689 -2.58 -16.54 -16.83
CA GLY A 689 -1.27 -16.97 -16.34
C GLY A 689 -0.81 -16.31 -15.05
N ASP A 690 -1.71 -15.63 -14.32
CA ASP A 690 -1.41 -15.04 -13.01
C ASP A 690 -1.30 -16.09 -11.87
N PHE A 691 -1.68 -17.35 -12.14
CA PHE A 691 -1.48 -18.47 -11.23
C PHE A 691 -0.18 -19.22 -11.55
N ALA A 692 0.38 -19.92 -10.56
CA ALA A 692 1.62 -20.69 -10.70
C ALA A 692 1.60 -21.70 -11.88
N VAL A 693 0.40 -22.18 -12.27
CA VAL A 693 0.21 -23.01 -13.47
C VAL A 693 -0.91 -22.40 -14.33
N PRO A 694 -0.61 -21.90 -15.54
CA PRO A 694 -1.62 -21.36 -16.44
C PRO A 694 -2.56 -22.45 -16.96
N LEU A 695 -3.81 -22.08 -17.21
CA LEU A 695 -4.80 -22.94 -17.86
C LEU A 695 -4.83 -22.70 -19.37
N ASP A 696 -4.75 -23.77 -20.15
CA ASP A 696 -4.78 -23.72 -21.61
C ASP A 696 -6.18 -24.10 -22.10
N LEU A 697 -6.89 -23.15 -22.71
CA LEU A 697 -8.27 -23.33 -23.17
C LEU A 697 -8.40 -24.39 -24.26
N ASP A 698 -7.35 -24.65 -25.02
CA ASP A 698 -7.34 -25.59 -26.14
C ASP A 698 -6.74 -26.95 -25.76
N ALA A 699 -6.23 -27.09 -24.53
CA ALA A 699 -5.80 -28.38 -24.00
C ALA A 699 -6.97 -29.36 -23.84
N LYS A 700 -6.67 -30.64 -24.06
CA LYS A 700 -7.61 -31.74 -23.82
C LYS A 700 -7.94 -31.85 -22.35
N ILE A 701 -9.20 -32.13 -22.02
CA ILE A 701 -9.63 -32.14 -20.61
C ILE A 701 -9.01 -33.29 -19.81
N GLU A 702 -8.63 -34.38 -20.49
CA GLU A 702 -7.91 -35.51 -19.89
C GLU A 702 -6.52 -35.14 -19.34
N ARG A 703 -5.93 -34.04 -19.81
CA ARG A 703 -4.71 -33.47 -19.23
C ARG A 703 -4.88 -33.13 -17.74
N TYR A 704 -6.09 -32.69 -17.37
CA TYR A 704 -6.42 -32.23 -16.02
C TYR A 704 -7.23 -33.27 -15.24
N LEU A 705 -8.03 -34.08 -15.94
CA LEU A 705 -8.87 -35.15 -15.41
C LEU A 705 -8.56 -36.46 -16.14
N PRO A 706 -7.47 -37.18 -15.82
CA PRO A 706 -7.10 -38.41 -16.52
C PRO A 706 -8.21 -39.47 -16.52
N GLU A 707 -9.08 -39.47 -15.49
CA GLU A 707 -10.23 -40.37 -15.38
C GLU A 707 -11.25 -40.18 -16.53
N TRP A 708 -11.25 -39.02 -17.19
CA TRP A 708 -12.09 -38.74 -18.36
C TRP A 708 -11.83 -39.71 -19.52
N ALA A 709 -10.58 -40.09 -19.74
CA ALA A 709 -10.17 -40.92 -20.88
C ALA A 709 -10.76 -42.34 -20.82
N SER A 710 -11.11 -42.83 -19.62
CA SER A 710 -11.64 -44.18 -19.39
C SER A 710 -13.15 -44.31 -19.67
N GLY A 711 -13.83 -43.23 -20.04
CA GLY A 711 -15.26 -43.24 -20.32
C GLY A 711 -15.64 -43.78 -21.71
N PRO A 712 -16.93 -44.03 -21.97
CA PRO A 712 -17.42 -44.45 -23.29
C PRO A 712 -17.17 -43.39 -24.37
N ASN A 713 -17.18 -43.78 -25.65
CA ASN A 713 -16.87 -42.89 -26.79
C ASN A 713 -15.41 -42.37 -26.79
N ALA A 714 -14.42 -43.26 -26.59
CA ALA A 714 -12.99 -42.90 -26.46
C ALA A 714 -12.48 -41.92 -27.55
N GLU A 715 -12.72 -42.23 -28.83
CA GLU A 715 -12.35 -41.37 -29.98
C GLU A 715 -12.87 -39.93 -29.88
N TRP A 716 -14.04 -39.74 -29.27
CA TRP A 716 -14.62 -38.41 -29.08
C TRP A 716 -14.06 -37.74 -27.83
N ARG A 717 -13.89 -38.50 -26.74
CA ARG A 717 -13.39 -38.00 -25.46
C ARG A 717 -11.98 -37.41 -25.56
N HIS A 718 -11.07 -38.05 -26.30
CA HIS A 718 -9.71 -37.53 -26.53
C HIS A 718 -9.69 -36.20 -27.29
N ARG A 719 -10.81 -35.80 -27.92
CA ARG A 719 -10.91 -34.53 -28.65
C ARG A 719 -11.50 -33.39 -27.81
N VAL A 720 -12.16 -33.68 -26.68
CA VAL A 720 -12.79 -32.66 -25.83
C VAL A 720 -11.75 -31.75 -25.19
N THR A 721 -11.91 -30.44 -25.38
CA THR A 721 -11.06 -29.39 -24.81
C THR A 721 -11.81 -28.59 -23.74
N LEU A 722 -11.10 -27.76 -22.97
CA LEU A 722 -11.75 -26.83 -22.05
C LEU A 722 -12.65 -25.83 -22.80
N ARG A 723 -12.24 -25.40 -24.00
CA ARG A 723 -13.08 -24.58 -24.90
C ARG A 723 -14.41 -25.26 -25.19
N HIS A 724 -14.43 -26.57 -25.47
CA HIS A 724 -15.67 -27.30 -25.70
C HIS A 724 -16.58 -27.33 -24.46
N LEU A 725 -16.02 -27.38 -23.24
CA LEU A 725 -16.81 -27.30 -22.01
C LEU A 725 -17.46 -25.92 -21.84
N LEU A 726 -16.71 -24.84 -22.10
CA LEU A 726 -17.19 -23.44 -21.98
C LEU A 726 -18.18 -23.04 -23.08
N THR A 727 -18.03 -23.59 -24.28
CA THR A 727 -18.92 -23.34 -25.43
C THR A 727 -20.12 -24.30 -25.49
N HIS A 728 -20.19 -25.26 -24.56
CA HIS A 728 -21.18 -26.34 -24.53
C HIS A 728 -21.25 -27.16 -25.82
N THR A 729 -20.09 -27.47 -26.38
CA THR A 729 -19.95 -28.33 -27.58
C THR A 729 -19.20 -29.62 -27.28
N SER A 730 -19.18 -30.07 -26.02
CA SER A 730 -18.38 -31.22 -25.59
C SER A 730 -18.99 -32.59 -25.90
N GLY A 731 -20.24 -32.65 -26.37
CA GLY A 731 -20.99 -33.89 -26.52
C GLY A 731 -21.70 -34.35 -25.25
N LEU A 732 -21.46 -33.70 -24.11
CA LEU A 732 -22.13 -34.06 -22.84
C LEU A 732 -23.64 -33.76 -22.90
N PRO A 733 -24.48 -34.61 -22.27
CA PRO A 733 -25.91 -34.35 -22.17
C PRO A 733 -26.18 -33.07 -21.35
N PRO A 734 -27.35 -32.42 -21.55
CA PRO A 734 -27.65 -31.15 -20.89
C PRO A 734 -27.72 -31.28 -19.35
N PHE A 735 -28.35 -32.35 -18.86
CA PHE A 735 -28.58 -32.60 -17.44
C PHE A 735 -28.82 -34.09 -17.14
N LYS A 736 -28.43 -34.54 -15.94
CA LYS A 736 -28.74 -35.87 -15.38
C LYS A 736 -29.03 -35.74 -13.89
N GLU A 737 -30.01 -36.49 -13.38
CA GLU A 737 -30.41 -36.49 -11.96
C GLU A 737 -29.46 -37.32 -11.08
N TYR A 738 -28.16 -37.03 -11.12
CA TYR A 738 -27.18 -37.77 -10.32
C TYR A 738 -27.42 -37.67 -8.83
N TRP A 739 -28.05 -36.60 -8.35
CA TRP A 739 -28.49 -36.47 -6.95
C TRP A 739 -29.35 -37.65 -6.45
N ARG A 740 -30.06 -38.37 -7.34
CA ARG A 740 -30.85 -39.56 -6.96
C ARG A 740 -29.98 -40.79 -6.70
N THR A 741 -28.83 -40.87 -7.35
CA THR A 741 -28.01 -42.09 -7.37
C THR A 741 -26.67 -41.88 -6.68
N SER A 742 -26.20 -40.63 -6.53
CA SER A 742 -24.87 -40.28 -6.05
C SER A 742 -24.86 -39.98 -4.56
N LYS A 743 -23.80 -40.43 -3.89
CA LYS A 743 -23.64 -40.27 -2.44
C LYS A 743 -22.89 -39.01 -2.04
N ASN A 744 -21.99 -38.54 -2.90
CA ASN A 744 -21.12 -37.40 -2.64
C ASN A 744 -20.55 -36.84 -3.96
N LYS A 745 -19.70 -35.81 -3.84
CA LYS A 745 -19.01 -35.17 -4.97
C LYS A 745 -18.20 -36.17 -5.81
N GLN A 746 -17.39 -37.02 -5.19
CA GLN A 746 -16.52 -37.96 -5.90
C GLN A 746 -17.33 -38.97 -6.72
N ASP A 747 -18.39 -39.52 -6.12
CA ASP A 747 -19.31 -40.44 -6.80
C ASP A 747 -20.03 -39.76 -7.99
N THR A 748 -20.40 -38.49 -7.83
CA THR A 748 -20.97 -37.70 -8.93
C THR A 748 -19.98 -37.50 -10.07
N LEU A 749 -18.72 -37.17 -9.77
CA LEU A 749 -17.67 -37.03 -10.79
C LEU A 749 -17.41 -38.34 -11.53
N LEU A 750 -17.31 -39.47 -10.81
CA LEU A 750 -17.13 -40.79 -11.43
C LEU A 750 -18.25 -41.12 -12.42
N LYS A 751 -19.50 -40.75 -12.11
CA LYS A 751 -20.61 -40.93 -13.04
C LYS A 751 -20.57 -40.00 -14.24
N ILE A 752 -20.16 -38.74 -14.05
CA ILE A 752 -19.93 -37.83 -15.17
C ILE A 752 -18.82 -38.39 -16.09
N PHE A 753 -17.74 -38.93 -15.51
CA PHE A 753 -16.67 -39.58 -16.27
C PHE A 753 -17.17 -40.80 -17.05
N ALA A 754 -18.16 -41.53 -16.55
CA ALA A 754 -18.76 -42.67 -17.22
C ALA A 754 -19.93 -42.33 -18.18
N GLU A 755 -20.37 -41.07 -18.24
CA GLU A 755 -21.55 -40.67 -19.02
C GLU A 755 -21.25 -40.68 -20.54
N PRO A 756 -22.05 -41.37 -21.38
CA PRO A 756 -21.90 -41.31 -22.83
C PRO A 756 -22.01 -39.90 -23.40
N LEU A 757 -21.30 -39.64 -24.50
CA LEU A 757 -21.46 -38.41 -25.27
C LEU A 757 -22.58 -38.61 -26.30
N ASP A 758 -23.55 -37.69 -26.31
CA ASP A 758 -24.74 -37.75 -27.18
C ASP A 758 -24.43 -37.40 -28.65
N TYR A 759 -23.34 -36.65 -28.87
CA TYR A 759 -22.92 -36.18 -30.19
C TYR A 759 -21.42 -35.90 -30.22
N GLU A 760 -20.88 -35.80 -31.44
CA GLU A 760 -19.45 -35.55 -31.65
C GLU A 760 -19.03 -34.16 -31.15
N PRO A 761 -17.95 -34.03 -30.35
CA PRO A 761 -17.51 -32.74 -29.84
C PRO A 761 -17.23 -31.72 -30.95
N GLY A 762 -17.71 -30.50 -30.76
CA GLY A 762 -17.55 -29.40 -31.71
C GLY A 762 -18.58 -29.39 -32.85
N THR A 763 -19.55 -30.32 -32.88
CA THR A 763 -20.56 -30.41 -33.95
C THR A 763 -21.92 -29.78 -33.62
N LYS A 764 -22.25 -29.62 -32.32
CA LYS A 764 -23.51 -29.03 -31.84
C LYS A 764 -23.28 -28.23 -30.56
N GLU A 765 -24.12 -27.22 -30.31
CA GLU A 765 -24.21 -26.53 -29.02
C GLU A 765 -25.37 -27.13 -28.20
N VAL A 766 -25.07 -27.79 -27.08
CA VAL A 766 -26.08 -28.28 -26.12
C VAL A 766 -25.68 -27.85 -24.71
N TYR A 767 -26.41 -26.86 -24.18
CA TYR A 767 -26.19 -26.30 -22.85
C TYR A 767 -26.16 -27.39 -21.77
N SER A 768 -24.96 -27.65 -21.22
CA SER A 768 -24.68 -28.78 -20.32
C SER A 768 -24.12 -28.33 -18.98
N ASP A 769 -24.81 -28.74 -17.90
CA ASP A 769 -24.36 -28.53 -16.53
C ASP A 769 -23.12 -29.38 -16.20
N LEU A 770 -23.06 -30.60 -16.76
CA LEU A 770 -21.98 -31.55 -16.47
C LEU A 770 -20.62 -30.99 -16.88
N GLY A 771 -20.55 -30.31 -18.03
CA GLY A 771 -19.31 -29.69 -18.49
C GLY A 771 -18.78 -28.63 -17.52
N ILE A 772 -19.66 -27.84 -16.89
CA ILE A 772 -19.24 -26.81 -15.94
C ILE A 772 -18.89 -27.39 -14.57
N ILE A 773 -19.50 -28.51 -14.16
CA ILE A 773 -19.06 -29.27 -12.98
C ILE A 773 -17.61 -29.74 -13.18
N LEU A 774 -17.28 -30.27 -14.36
CA LEU A 774 -15.90 -30.66 -14.70
C LEU A 774 -14.95 -29.46 -14.71
N MET A 775 -15.37 -28.30 -15.24
CA MET A 775 -14.55 -27.08 -15.21
C MET A 775 -14.21 -26.62 -13.79
N ALA A 776 -15.17 -26.71 -12.86
CA ALA A 776 -14.91 -26.41 -11.45
C ALA A 776 -13.92 -27.40 -10.83
N GLU A 777 -14.06 -28.70 -11.11
CA GLU A 777 -13.11 -29.72 -10.64
C GLU A 777 -11.69 -29.46 -11.17
N ILE A 778 -11.54 -29.10 -12.44
CA ILE A 778 -10.25 -28.73 -13.05
C ILE A 778 -9.65 -27.52 -12.35
N THR A 779 -10.47 -26.50 -12.06
CA THR A 779 -10.07 -25.29 -11.35
C THR A 779 -9.56 -25.61 -9.94
N GLU A 780 -10.24 -26.49 -9.20
CA GLU A 780 -9.82 -26.90 -7.86
C GLU A 780 -8.54 -27.76 -7.88
N ARG A 781 -8.42 -28.71 -8.81
CA ARG A 781 -7.21 -29.55 -8.95
C ARG A 781 -5.97 -28.74 -9.35
N LEU A 782 -6.12 -27.79 -10.27
CA LEU A 782 -5.02 -26.97 -10.77
C LEU A 782 -4.46 -26.03 -9.69
N THR A 783 -5.32 -25.54 -8.79
CA THR A 783 -4.96 -24.56 -7.76
C THR A 783 -4.72 -25.16 -6.38
N GLY A 784 -5.15 -26.41 -6.15
CA GLY A 784 -5.16 -27.04 -4.82
C GLY A 784 -6.13 -26.36 -3.83
N ARG A 785 -7.07 -25.55 -4.30
CA ARG A 785 -7.99 -24.74 -3.47
C ARG A 785 -9.44 -24.99 -3.86
N LYS A 786 -10.35 -24.80 -2.90
CA LYS A 786 -11.79 -24.97 -3.11
C LYS A 786 -12.38 -23.81 -3.92
N LEU A 787 -13.42 -24.10 -4.71
CA LEU A 787 -14.08 -23.14 -5.59
C LEU A 787 -14.65 -21.93 -4.83
N ASP A 788 -15.24 -22.15 -3.66
CA ASP A 788 -15.80 -21.07 -2.84
C ASP A 788 -14.72 -20.16 -2.24
N ASP A 789 -13.58 -20.72 -1.84
CA ASP A 789 -12.41 -19.96 -1.40
C ASP A 789 -11.78 -19.18 -2.56
N LEU A 790 -11.70 -19.77 -3.75
CA LEU A 790 -11.20 -19.09 -4.95
C LEU A 790 -12.12 -17.93 -5.34
N ALA A 791 -13.42 -18.17 -5.48
CA ALA A 791 -14.38 -17.16 -5.89
C ALA A 791 -14.43 -15.99 -4.89
N ARG A 792 -14.39 -16.28 -3.58
CA ARG A 792 -14.32 -15.25 -2.54
C ARG A 792 -13.08 -14.38 -2.67
N ASN A 793 -11.89 -14.99 -2.78
CA ASN A 793 -10.63 -14.25 -2.68
C ASN A 793 -10.23 -13.56 -3.99
N TYR A 794 -10.63 -14.09 -5.14
CA TYR A 794 -10.20 -13.58 -6.45
C TYR A 794 -11.29 -12.79 -7.20
N ILE A 795 -12.55 -12.85 -6.75
CA ILE A 795 -13.67 -12.14 -7.39
C ILE A 795 -14.44 -11.31 -6.37
N PHE A 796 -15.02 -11.93 -5.34
CA PHE A 796 -16.01 -11.25 -4.50
C PHE A 796 -15.40 -10.21 -3.56
N SER A 797 -14.38 -10.59 -2.77
CA SER A 797 -13.73 -9.67 -1.84
C SER A 797 -13.06 -8.50 -2.56
N PRO A 798 -12.30 -8.70 -3.67
CA PRO A 798 -11.73 -7.58 -4.43
C PRO A 798 -12.77 -6.63 -5.03
N LEU A 799 -13.96 -7.14 -5.40
CA LEU A 799 -15.06 -6.32 -5.92
C LEU A 799 -15.95 -5.70 -4.83
N GLY A 800 -15.72 -6.02 -3.56
CA GLY A 800 -16.59 -5.60 -2.46
C GLY A 800 -17.97 -6.27 -2.45
N MET A 801 -18.13 -7.42 -3.11
CA MET A 801 -19.37 -8.20 -3.18
C MET A 801 -19.62 -8.97 -1.88
N GLN A 802 -19.97 -8.26 -0.80
CA GLN A 802 -20.07 -8.81 0.55
C GLN A 802 -21.23 -9.80 0.75
N ASN A 803 -22.24 -9.75 -0.11
CA ASN A 803 -23.45 -10.57 -0.03
C ASN A 803 -23.50 -11.65 -1.11
N THR A 804 -22.35 -11.96 -1.73
CA THR A 804 -22.21 -13.01 -2.72
C THR A 804 -21.41 -14.16 -2.15
N MET A 805 -22.04 -15.33 -2.02
CA MET A 805 -21.41 -16.48 -1.39
C MET A 805 -22.09 -17.80 -1.73
N TYR A 806 -21.33 -18.88 -1.59
CA TYR A 806 -21.87 -20.22 -1.42
C TYR A 806 -22.26 -20.44 0.04
N ARG A 807 -23.28 -21.28 0.29
CA ARG A 807 -23.66 -21.77 1.62
C ARG A 807 -23.82 -20.62 2.66
N PRO A 808 -24.78 -19.70 2.46
CA PRO A 808 -24.96 -18.58 3.37
C PRO A 808 -25.27 -19.08 4.79
N PRO A 809 -24.69 -18.44 5.83
CA PRO A 809 -24.93 -18.84 7.21
C PRO A 809 -26.42 -18.66 7.58
N LYS A 810 -26.93 -19.51 8.49
CA LYS A 810 -28.35 -19.54 8.89
C LYS A 810 -28.93 -18.18 9.29
N LYS A 811 -28.12 -17.29 9.87
CA LYS A 811 -28.53 -15.92 10.23
C LYS A 811 -29.02 -15.08 9.05
N LEU A 812 -28.60 -15.40 7.82
CA LEU A 812 -29.01 -14.71 6.60
C LEU A 812 -30.25 -15.34 5.95
N TRP A 813 -30.65 -16.56 6.34
CA TRP A 813 -31.76 -17.28 5.70
C TRP A 813 -33.08 -16.51 5.66
N PRO A 814 -33.49 -15.77 6.71
CA PRO A 814 -34.71 -14.96 6.66
C PRO A 814 -34.68 -13.83 5.61
N GLN A 815 -33.49 -13.41 5.19
CA GLN A 815 -33.29 -12.35 4.18
C GLN A 815 -33.13 -12.93 2.76
N ILE A 816 -33.13 -14.26 2.63
CA ILE A 816 -33.03 -14.96 1.35
C ILE A 816 -34.43 -15.29 0.84
N ALA A 817 -34.70 -14.94 -0.42
CA ALA A 817 -35.94 -15.31 -1.08
C ALA A 817 -36.06 -16.85 -1.15
N PRO A 818 -37.13 -17.46 -0.63
CA PRO A 818 -37.36 -18.89 -0.76
C PRO A 818 -37.51 -19.28 -2.23
N THR A 819 -37.09 -20.49 -2.57
CA THR A 819 -37.25 -21.06 -3.91
C THR A 819 -38.50 -21.92 -3.94
N GLU A 820 -38.39 -23.24 -4.02
CA GLU A 820 -39.56 -24.11 -4.18
C GLU A 820 -39.94 -24.84 -2.88
N ILE A 821 -41.17 -25.35 -2.85
CA ILE A 821 -41.53 -26.48 -1.99
C ILE A 821 -41.03 -27.73 -2.71
N ASP A 822 -39.86 -28.21 -2.32
CA ASP A 822 -39.18 -29.34 -2.96
C ASP A 822 -39.88 -30.62 -2.53
N ASN A 823 -40.57 -31.30 -3.45
CA ASN A 823 -41.24 -32.58 -3.22
C ASN A 823 -40.42 -33.78 -3.73
N ASN A 824 -39.23 -33.55 -4.30
CA ASN A 824 -38.43 -34.56 -4.97
C ASN A 824 -37.29 -35.09 -4.12
N LEU A 825 -36.64 -34.21 -3.35
CA LEU A 825 -35.45 -34.53 -2.55
C LEU A 825 -35.62 -34.15 -1.09
N ARG A 826 -35.93 -32.88 -0.79
CA ARG A 826 -35.89 -32.34 0.58
C ARG A 826 -37.24 -32.38 1.29
N HIS A 827 -38.35 -32.58 0.57
CA HIS A 827 -39.72 -32.62 1.08
C HIS A 827 -40.10 -31.42 1.97
N ARG A 828 -39.60 -30.22 1.64
CA ARG A 828 -39.84 -28.97 2.38
C ARG A 828 -39.60 -27.72 1.54
N LEU A 829 -40.02 -26.57 2.06
CA LEU A 829 -39.66 -25.27 1.49
C LEU A 829 -38.13 -25.08 1.53
N VAL A 830 -37.53 -24.78 0.39
CA VAL A 830 -36.10 -24.53 0.24
C VAL A 830 -35.81 -23.03 0.38
N GLN A 831 -35.13 -22.67 1.46
CA GLN A 831 -34.71 -21.30 1.76
C GLN A 831 -33.33 -21.30 2.42
N GLY A 832 -32.40 -20.49 1.91
CA GLY A 832 -31.03 -20.44 2.40
C GLY A 832 -30.13 -21.62 1.98
N GLU A 833 -30.66 -22.52 1.15
CA GLU A 833 -29.96 -23.67 0.58
C GLU A 833 -30.02 -23.62 -0.94
N VAL A 834 -28.99 -24.15 -1.62
CA VAL A 834 -28.97 -24.18 -3.08
C VAL A 834 -30.19 -24.94 -3.59
N HIS A 835 -30.87 -24.37 -4.59
CA HIS A 835 -32.06 -24.96 -5.20
C HIS A 835 -31.71 -26.26 -5.95
N ASP A 836 -30.75 -26.17 -6.87
CA ASP A 836 -30.29 -27.28 -7.70
C ASP A 836 -29.89 -28.52 -6.88
N GLU A 837 -30.49 -29.66 -7.22
CA GLU A 837 -30.36 -30.90 -6.47
C GLU A 837 -28.98 -31.54 -6.63
N ASN A 838 -28.38 -31.46 -7.82
CA ASN A 838 -27.01 -31.95 -8.04
C ASN A 838 -25.99 -31.14 -7.24
N ALA A 839 -26.10 -29.80 -7.26
CA ALA A 839 -25.25 -28.92 -6.48
C ALA A 839 -25.40 -29.18 -4.98
N PHE A 840 -26.62 -29.44 -4.50
CA PHE A 840 -26.87 -29.84 -3.12
C PHE A 840 -26.23 -31.20 -2.78
N ALA A 841 -26.41 -32.21 -3.63
CA ALA A 841 -25.86 -33.55 -3.43
C ALA A 841 -24.32 -33.57 -3.38
N ILE A 842 -23.65 -32.62 -4.03
CA ILE A 842 -22.18 -32.48 -3.95
C ILE A 842 -21.70 -31.52 -2.86
N GLY A 843 -22.59 -31.08 -1.96
CA GLY A 843 -22.24 -30.30 -0.76
C GLY A 843 -22.47 -28.79 -0.86
N GLY A 844 -23.18 -28.32 -1.90
CA GLY A 844 -23.64 -26.94 -2.05
C GLY A 844 -22.65 -25.98 -2.70
N VAL A 845 -21.45 -26.45 -3.06
CA VAL A 845 -20.42 -25.69 -3.81
C VAL A 845 -20.21 -26.42 -5.14
N SER A 846 -20.78 -25.88 -6.21
CA SER A 846 -20.63 -26.42 -7.55
C SER A 846 -20.33 -25.33 -8.57
N GLY A 847 -19.74 -25.72 -9.71
CA GLY A 847 -19.50 -24.79 -10.81
C GLY A 847 -20.78 -24.36 -11.53
N HIS A 848 -21.77 -25.25 -11.62
CA HIS A 848 -22.98 -24.99 -12.41
C HIS A 848 -24.06 -24.22 -11.65
N ALA A 849 -24.04 -24.27 -10.32
CA ALA A 849 -25.01 -23.64 -9.39
C ALA A 849 -24.44 -23.59 -7.95
N GLY A 850 -25.05 -22.79 -7.06
CA GLY A 850 -24.70 -22.77 -5.63
C GLY A 850 -24.53 -21.37 -5.03
N LEU A 851 -24.38 -20.34 -5.87
CA LEU A 851 -24.25 -18.98 -5.39
C LEU A 851 -25.60 -18.37 -4.98
N PHE A 852 -25.49 -17.54 -3.95
CA PHE A 852 -26.46 -16.55 -3.55
C PHE A 852 -25.85 -15.18 -3.78
N SER A 853 -26.65 -14.20 -4.18
CA SER A 853 -26.18 -12.83 -4.39
C SER A 853 -27.32 -11.83 -4.26
N THR A 854 -26.96 -10.54 -4.30
CA THR A 854 -27.87 -9.40 -4.31
C THR A 854 -27.67 -8.61 -5.61
N ALA A 855 -28.64 -7.77 -5.97
CA ALA A 855 -28.54 -6.98 -7.19
C ALA A 855 -27.38 -5.96 -7.16
N PRO A 856 -27.08 -5.26 -6.03
CA PRO A 856 -25.91 -4.39 -5.93
C PRO A 856 -24.57 -5.11 -6.13
N ASP A 857 -24.39 -6.31 -5.56
CA ASP A 857 -23.16 -7.09 -5.75
C ASP A 857 -22.97 -7.48 -7.22
N LEU A 858 -24.03 -7.98 -7.88
CA LEU A 858 -23.96 -8.33 -9.30
C LEU A 858 -23.79 -7.10 -10.19
N ALA A 859 -24.30 -5.93 -9.79
CA ALA A 859 -24.07 -4.67 -10.49
C ALA A 859 -22.59 -4.28 -10.48
N ALA A 860 -21.88 -4.43 -9.35
CA ALA A 860 -20.43 -4.23 -9.28
C ALA A 860 -19.67 -5.19 -10.22
N PHE A 861 -20.06 -6.47 -10.24
CA PHE A 861 -19.50 -7.46 -11.17
C PHE A 861 -19.74 -7.09 -12.64
N CYS A 862 -20.96 -6.68 -13.00
CA CYS A 862 -21.28 -6.27 -14.38
C CYS A 862 -20.53 -5.00 -14.78
N GLN A 863 -20.42 -4.02 -13.87
CA GLN A 863 -19.66 -2.80 -14.13
C GLN A 863 -18.16 -3.10 -14.30
N MET A 864 -17.60 -4.03 -13.53
CA MET A 864 -16.21 -4.48 -13.73
C MET A 864 -15.98 -4.99 -15.16
N LEU A 865 -16.91 -5.78 -15.70
CA LEU A 865 -16.81 -6.28 -17.07
C LEU A 865 -16.91 -5.15 -18.10
N LEU A 866 -17.84 -4.20 -17.94
CA LEU A 866 -17.96 -3.01 -18.81
C LEU A 866 -16.72 -2.13 -18.76
N ASN A 867 -16.07 -2.02 -17.61
CA ASN A 867 -14.85 -1.24 -17.39
C ASN A 867 -13.58 -1.94 -17.90
N GLY A 868 -13.69 -3.03 -18.67
CA GLY A 868 -12.52 -3.76 -19.16
C GLY A 868 -11.73 -4.47 -18.06
N GLY A 869 -12.40 -4.85 -16.97
CA GLY A 869 -11.87 -5.70 -15.92
C GLY A 869 -11.45 -4.99 -14.64
N VAL A 870 -11.71 -3.69 -14.53
CA VAL A 870 -11.36 -2.85 -13.38
C VAL A 870 -12.60 -2.33 -12.66
N TYR A 871 -12.65 -2.44 -11.35
CA TYR A 871 -13.69 -1.83 -10.50
C TYR A 871 -13.12 -1.47 -9.14
N ALA A 872 -13.49 -0.32 -8.60
CA ALA A 872 -13.03 0.13 -7.27
C ALA A 872 -11.50 0.01 -7.12
N HIS A 873 -10.74 0.43 -8.13
CA HIS A 873 -9.29 0.34 -8.11
C HIS A 873 -8.71 -1.08 -7.99
N GLN A 874 -9.47 -2.10 -8.39
CA GLN A 874 -9.02 -3.50 -8.44
C GLN A 874 -9.19 -4.05 -9.85
N ARG A 875 -8.15 -4.71 -10.37
CA ARG A 875 -8.21 -5.44 -11.64
C ARG A 875 -8.50 -6.90 -11.39
N ILE A 876 -9.63 -7.38 -11.88
CA ILE A 876 -10.02 -8.80 -11.79
C ILE A 876 -9.53 -9.55 -13.02
N LEU A 877 -9.76 -8.97 -14.19
CA LEU A 877 -9.39 -9.50 -15.51
C LEU A 877 -8.74 -8.39 -16.36
N ARG A 878 -7.96 -8.79 -17.36
CA ARG A 878 -7.46 -7.92 -18.43
C ARG A 878 -8.55 -7.71 -19.47
N ARG A 879 -8.56 -6.54 -20.10
CA ARG A 879 -9.53 -6.22 -21.17
C ARG A 879 -9.49 -7.22 -22.31
N ALA A 880 -8.29 -7.67 -22.70
CA ALA A 880 -8.10 -8.70 -23.72
C ALA A 880 -8.73 -10.04 -23.34
N THR A 881 -8.68 -10.43 -22.07
CA THR A 881 -9.30 -11.66 -21.56
C THR A 881 -10.82 -11.55 -21.59
N ILE A 882 -11.38 -10.42 -21.17
CA ILE A 882 -12.83 -10.18 -21.29
C ILE A 882 -13.26 -10.28 -22.74
N ALA A 883 -12.53 -9.64 -23.66
CA ALA A 883 -12.80 -9.73 -25.09
C ALA A 883 -12.74 -11.19 -25.58
N GLN A 884 -11.70 -11.95 -25.22
CA GLN A 884 -11.57 -13.37 -25.57
C GLN A 884 -12.77 -14.21 -25.10
N PHE A 885 -13.25 -13.95 -23.87
CA PHE A 885 -14.34 -14.73 -23.27
C PHE A 885 -15.73 -14.31 -23.73
N THR A 886 -15.90 -13.07 -24.20
CA THR A 886 -17.21 -12.51 -24.60
C THR A 886 -17.37 -12.38 -26.11
N THR A 887 -16.32 -12.65 -26.89
CA THR A 887 -16.42 -12.71 -28.36
C THR A 887 -17.18 -13.97 -28.79
N PRO A 888 -18.23 -13.84 -29.63
CA PRO A 888 -18.93 -14.97 -30.21
C PRO A 888 -17.98 -15.92 -30.95
N GLN A 889 -18.06 -17.21 -30.64
CA GLN A 889 -17.33 -18.27 -31.32
C GLN A 889 -18.15 -18.76 -32.51
N GLN A 890 -17.47 -19.05 -33.63
CA GLN A 890 -18.10 -19.69 -34.78
C GLN A 890 -18.24 -21.19 -34.49
N LEU A 891 -19.48 -21.65 -34.25
CA LEU A 891 -19.80 -23.04 -33.94
C LEU A 891 -20.65 -23.64 -35.06
N SER A 892 -20.47 -24.93 -35.34
CA SER A 892 -21.12 -25.67 -36.43
C SER A 892 -22.63 -25.90 -36.27
N GLY A 893 -23.26 -25.34 -35.22
CA GLY A 893 -24.69 -25.46 -34.96
C GLY A 893 -25.27 -24.42 -33.99
N GLY A 894 -24.62 -23.27 -33.84
CA GLY A 894 -25.03 -22.22 -32.90
C GLY A 894 -24.04 -21.06 -32.83
N THR A 895 -24.27 -20.12 -31.92
CA THR A 895 -23.34 -19.03 -31.64
C THR A 895 -23.29 -18.81 -30.14
N ARG A 896 -22.11 -18.97 -29.55
CA ARG A 896 -21.88 -18.82 -28.12
C ARG A 896 -20.51 -18.22 -27.87
N THR A 897 -20.34 -17.55 -26.74
CA THR A 897 -19.02 -17.11 -26.26
C THR A 897 -18.40 -18.19 -25.35
N LEU A 898 -17.28 -17.89 -24.67
CA LEU A 898 -16.74 -18.78 -23.64
C LEU A 898 -17.51 -18.56 -22.32
N GLY A 899 -18.50 -19.42 -22.07
CA GLY A 899 -19.33 -19.41 -20.87
C GLY A 899 -20.60 -18.55 -20.96
N TRP A 900 -20.58 -17.43 -21.70
CA TRP A 900 -21.74 -16.54 -21.85
C TRP A 900 -22.58 -16.84 -23.11
N ALA A 901 -23.88 -16.58 -23.03
CA ALA A 901 -24.78 -16.60 -24.18
C ALA A 901 -24.73 -15.27 -24.95
N VAL A 902 -25.11 -15.31 -26.22
CA VAL A 902 -25.29 -14.14 -27.10
C VAL A 902 -26.78 -13.84 -27.27
N PRO A 903 -27.17 -12.61 -27.67
CA PRO A 903 -28.55 -12.29 -28.02
C PRO A 903 -29.05 -13.17 -29.17
N THR A 904 -30.28 -13.64 -29.06
CA THR A 904 -30.96 -14.41 -30.11
C THR A 904 -32.36 -13.88 -30.31
N GLU A 905 -32.89 -14.01 -31.52
CA GLU A 905 -34.27 -13.63 -31.83
C GLU A 905 -35.26 -14.42 -30.97
N GLY A 906 -36.22 -13.74 -30.34
CA GLY A 906 -37.14 -14.35 -29.37
C GLY A 906 -36.47 -14.87 -28.09
N GLY A 907 -35.17 -14.61 -27.91
CA GLY A 907 -34.38 -15.06 -26.78
C GLY A 907 -34.59 -14.24 -25.52
N SER A 908 -33.89 -14.63 -24.46
CA SER A 908 -34.06 -14.02 -23.14
C SER A 908 -33.54 -12.58 -23.02
N SER A 909 -32.77 -12.10 -24.00
CA SER A 909 -32.32 -10.72 -24.14
C SER A 909 -33.43 -9.76 -24.54
N GLY A 910 -34.54 -10.23 -25.11
CA GLY A 910 -35.42 -9.36 -25.89
C GLY A 910 -34.77 -9.02 -27.24
N HIS A 911 -35.27 -7.98 -27.89
CA HIS A 911 -35.02 -7.66 -29.30
C HIS A 911 -33.92 -6.62 -29.51
N TYR A 912 -33.62 -5.80 -28.50
CA TYR A 912 -32.86 -4.57 -28.74
C TYR A 912 -31.41 -4.57 -28.25
N PHE A 913 -30.91 -5.61 -27.58
CA PHE A 913 -29.47 -5.69 -27.22
C PHE A 913 -28.58 -5.73 -28.46
N SER A 914 -27.39 -5.12 -28.39
CA SER A 914 -26.41 -5.09 -29.48
C SER A 914 -25.85 -6.48 -29.81
N ALA A 915 -25.24 -6.65 -30.99
CA ALA A 915 -24.63 -7.91 -31.42
C ALA A 915 -23.45 -8.34 -30.53
N HIS A 916 -22.74 -7.40 -29.90
CA HIS A 916 -21.65 -7.69 -28.95
C HIS A 916 -22.12 -7.87 -27.51
N SER A 917 -23.43 -7.82 -27.27
CA SER A 917 -23.96 -8.09 -25.94
C SER A 917 -23.76 -9.54 -25.55
N PHE A 918 -23.70 -9.79 -24.25
CA PHE A 918 -23.58 -11.13 -23.71
C PHE A 918 -24.34 -11.23 -22.40
N GLY A 919 -24.82 -12.43 -22.08
CA GLY A 919 -25.67 -12.62 -20.92
C GLY A 919 -25.81 -14.07 -20.48
N HIS A 920 -26.53 -14.26 -19.39
CA HIS A 920 -26.86 -15.58 -18.88
C HIS A 920 -28.16 -15.51 -18.07
N THR A 921 -28.86 -16.64 -17.99
CA THR A 921 -30.09 -16.76 -17.18
C THR A 921 -29.89 -17.75 -16.04
N GLY A 922 -30.68 -17.64 -14.97
CA GLY A 922 -30.74 -18.62 -13.90
C GLY A 922 -32.12 -19.29 -13.85
N PHE A 923 -32.12 -20.59 -13.53
CA PHE A 923 -33.34 -21.40 -13.45
C PHE A 923 -34.38 -20.85 -12.45
N THR A 924 -33.91 -20.22 -11.37
CA THR A 924 -34.72 -19.55 -10.35
C THR A 924 -35.38 -18.25 -10.83
N GLY A 925 -35.17 -17.86 -12.09
CA GLY A 925 -35.77 -16.70 -12.73
C GLY A 925 -34.88 -15.47 -12.75
N THR A 926 -33.59 -15.63 -12.48
CA THR A 926 -32.59 -14.56 -12.53
C THR A 926 -32.05 -14.36 -13.95
N SER A 927 -31.44 -13.21 -14.23
CA SER A 927 -30.67 -12.96 -15.45
C SER A 927 -29.68 -11.81 -15.31
N ILE A 928 -28.60 -11.89 -16.08
CA ILE A 928 -27.65 -10.80 -16.33
C ILE A 928 -27.55 -10.65 -17.86
N TRP A 929 -27.65 -9.42 -18.35
CA TRP A 929 -27.32 -9.04 -19.72
C TRP A 929 -26.47 -7.77 -19.72
N ILE A 930 -25.40 -7.77 -20.51
CA ILE A 930 -24.40 -6.70 -20.58
C ILE A 930 -24.22 -6.32 -22.06
N ASP A 931 -24.28 -5.02 -22.34
CA ASP A 931 -24.10 -4.41 -23.66
C ASP A 931 -22.89 -3.47 -23.61
N PRO A 932 -21.70 -3.93 -24.05
CA PRO A 932 -20.50 -3.10 -24.05
C PRO A 932 -20.60 -1.92 -25.01
N ASP A 933 -21.31 -2.06 -26.14
CA ASP A 933 -21.47 -1.01 -27.15
C ASP A 933 -22.27 0.18 -26.60
N ARG A 934 -23.20 -0.08 -25.69
CA ARG A 934 -24.07 0.94 -25.07
C ARG A 934 -23.70 1.30 -23.64
N GLN A 935 -22.68 0.66 -23.07
CA GLN A 935 -22.31 0.79 -21.65
C GLN A 935 -23.50 0.52 -20.72
N LEU A 936 -24.25 -0.55 -20.99
CA LEU A 936 -25.48 -0.93 -20.30
C LEU A 936 -25.34 -2.32 -19.69
N PHE A 937 -25.90 -2.54 -18.50
CA PHE A 937 -26.24 -3.87 -18.02
C PHE A 937 -27.61 -3.90 -17.34
N VAL A 938 -28.25 -5.07 -17.36
CA VAL A 938 -29.50 -5.34 -16.65
C VAL A 938 -29.34 -6.62 -15.84
N VAL A 939 -29.52 -6.51 -14.53
CA VAL A 939 -29.59 -7.63 -13.59
C VAL A 939 -31.01 -7.75 -13.06
N LEU A 940 -31.65 -8.88 -13.30
CA LEU A 940 -32.94 -9.22 -12.72
C LEU A 940 -32.76 -10.39 -11.77
N LEU A 941 -33.12 -10.22 -10.50
CA LEU A 941 -33.17 -11.28 -9.51
C LEU A 941 -34.61 -11.57 -9.10
N THR A 942 -35.05 -12.81 -9.22
CA THR A 942 -36.38 -13.27 -8.83
C THR A 942 -36.30 -14.65 -8.19
N ASN A 943 -37.42 -15.11 -7.63
CA ASN A 943 -37.62 -16.47 -7.17
C ASN A 943 -38.83 -17.12 -7.88
N ARG A 944 -38.83 -17.15 -9.22
CA ARG A 944 -39.94 -17.64 -10.06
C ARG A 944 -40.37 -19.08 -9.77
N VAL A 945 -39.47 -19.89 -9.22
CA VAL A 945 -39.74 -21.28 -8.84
C VAL A 945 -40.50 -21.40 -7.52
N HIS A 946 -40.83 -20.29 -6.87
CA HIS A 946 -41.69 -20.27 -5.70
C HIS A 946 -43.18 -20.20 -6.09
N PRO A 947 -44.04 -21.08 -5.54
CA PRO A 947 -43.73 -22.25 -4.71
C PRO A 947 -43.36 -23.50 -5.53
N THR A 948 -43.54 -23.47 -6.86
CA THR A 948 -43.25 -24.60 -7.76
C THR A 948 -42.44 -24.18 -8.99
N ARG A 949 -41.53 -25.07 -9.41
CA ARG A 949 -40.69 -24.92 -10.61
C ARG A 949 -41.46 -24.92 -11.94
N GLU A 950 -42.71 -25.41 -11.94
CA GLU A 950 -43.57 -25.48 -13.13
C GLU A 950 -43.99 -24.10 -13.67
N ASN A 951 -43.78 -23.03 -12.91
CA ASN A 951 -44.11 -21.68 -13.35
C ASN A 951 -43.13 -21.17 -14.42
N THR A 952 -43.56 -21.14 -15.69
CA THR A 952 -42.74 -20.70 -16.84
C THR A 952 -42.94 -19.25 -17.26
N LYS A 953 -43.79 -18.46 -16.57
CA LYS A 953 -44.14 -17.08 -16.95
C LYS A 953 -42.93 -16.14 -17.09
N ILE A 954 -41.83 -16.44 -16.40
CA ILE A 954 -40.56 -15.71 -16.52
C ILE A 954 -40.02 -15.66 -17.96
N GLN A 955 -40.34 -16.65 -18.80
CA GLN A 955 -39.93 -16.70 -20.20
C GLN A 955 -40.50 -15.54 -21.02
N LYS A 956 -41.67 -15.01 -20.64
CA LYS A 956 -42.26 -13.81 -21.27
C LYS A 956 -41.83 -12.52 -20.56
N ALA A 957 -41.78 -12.53 -19.23
CA ALA A 957 -41.50 -11.33 -18.44
C ALA A 957 -40.07 -10.80 -18.65
N ARG A 958 -39.08 -11.70 -18.76
CA ARG A 958 -37.66 -11.32 -18.90
C ARG A 958 -37.33 -10.56 -20.21
N PRO A 959 -37.65 -11.07 -21.41
CA PRO A 959 -37.40 -10.32 -22.65
C PRO A 959 -38.20 -9.01 -22.71
N ALA A 960 -39.46 -9.01 -22.25
CA ALA A 960 -40.27 -7.79 -22.17
C ALA A 960 -39.64 -6.73 -21.25
N LEU A 961 -39.04 -7.14 -20.12
CA LEU A 961 -38.34 -6.25 -19.22
C LEU A 961 -37.12 -5.62 -19.91
N HIS A 962 -36.29 -6.44 -20.56
CA HIS A 962 -35.10 -5.95 -21.24
C HIS A 962 -35.44 -4.97 -22.36
N ASP A 963 -36.49 -5.28 -23.15
CA ASP A 963 -37.00 -4.36 -24.17
C ASP A 963 -37.47 -3.05 -23.55
N ALA A 964 -38.24 -3.10 -22.47
CA ALA A 964 -38.73 -1.92 -21.78
C ALA A 964 -37.59 -1.05 -21.21
N VAL A 965 -36.51 -1.65 -20.67
CA VAL A 965 -35.32 -0.90 -20.22
C VAL A 965 -34.65 -0.19 -21.40
N ILE A 966 -34.41 -0.90 -22.51
CA ILE A 966 -33.72 -0.32 -23.67
C ILE A 966 -34.56 0.78 -24.31
N GLN A 967 -35.88 0.58 -24.41
CA GLN A 967 -36.82 1.59 -24.92
C GLN A 967 -36.90 2.81 -24.00
N ALA A 968 -37.00 2.60 -22.69
CA ALA A 968 -37.02 3.67 -21.69
C ALA A 968 -35.79 4.58 -21.77
N LEU A 969 -34.62 4.01 -22.06
CA LEU A 969 -33.36 4.74 -22.24
C LEU A 969 -33.21 5.35 -23.65
N GLY A 970 -34.20 5.22 -24.53
CA GLY A 970 -34.15 5.74 -25.89
C GLY A 970 -33.14 5.03 -26.81
N LEU A 971 -32.77 3.79 -26.48
CA LEU A 971 -31.73 3.02 -27.18
C LEU A 971 -32.29 2.02 -28.19
N ALA A 972 -33.62 1.96 -28.34
CA ALA A 972 -34.28 1.13 -29.34
C ALA A 972 -34.09 1.74 -30.74
N THR A 973 -33.02 1.34 -31.44
CA THR A 973 -32.89 1.63 -32.87
C THR A 973 -33.79 0.69 -33.65
N VAL A 974 -34.80 1.23 -34.33
CA VAL A 974 -35.56 0.50 -35.35
C VAL A 974 -34.56 0.11 -36.43
N ALA A 975 -34.41 -1.18 -36.72
CA ALA A 975 -33.63 -1.62 -37.86
C ALA A 975 -34.22 -0.95 -39.12
N SER A 976 -33.49 0.01 -39.71
CA SER A 976 -33.82 0.45 -41.06
C SER A 976 -33.65 -0.76 -41.96
N ALA A 977 -34.74 -1.24 -42.54
CA ALA A 977 -34.73 -2.33 -43.50
C ALA A 977 -33.67 -2.07 -44.58
N LYS A 978 -32.70 -2.98 -44.68
CA LYS A 978 -31.91 -3.20 -45.90
C LYS A 978 -31.90 -4.69 -46.18
#